data_AF-M7Z1X2-F1
#
_entry.id   AF-M7Z1X2-F1
#
_cell.length_a   1.000
_cell.length_b   1.000
_cell.length_c   1.000
_cell.angle_alpha   90.00
_cell.angle_beta   90.00
_cell.angle_gamma   90.00
#
_symmetry.space_group_name_H-M   'P 1'
#
loop_
_entity.id
_entity.type
_entity.pdbx_description
1 polymer ?
#
loop_
_entity_poly.entity_id
_entity_poly.type
_entity_poly.pdbx_seq_one_letter_code
_entity_poly.pdbx_strand_id
1 'polypeptide(L)'
;MDERCDSQGDCPEHLRQNISGELSTNELVQLISLWEIAITMQLIPTEQDEAVWPWNSKQVYTSASACQMLFKGAISVTYAHWIWKCWAPLTYKIFMWLAMQHRIWTSDRRLRHGLQDNPSPCYLCGQEEDNVDHLMIQCIYSRQVWHNILSNTRTTPALAPMVSDTLESWWGSTRNRLDKETRKAFDSLVMLVCWHLWKQRNVRVFRLMATPISVADLVNRILDELRTWARAGGRGVDTIFFSRLSRTLRVPGLLVKGIYELWGQGATYDELEKAIRAYPDERKLPYLTPESSFKIIVDSFGKAGRVNLKKPDHKFFVLETDDYGPQNGLPPVAQKTVFFGRLVGAADRHVVPTYELKSRKYIGPTAMDCEMAFLMANQGLAQPGKLVYDPFVGTGSILVAAAHFGAMTMGADIDIRVVRDGRGPDCNIWSNFEQYKLPEPLCVLRADNNLPPWRPGLKEIFDAIICDPPYGVRAGGRKSGGRKLLKGIIPPYIVPDDKRENHIPSTAPYSLAECVHDLLLLAARMLVIGGRLVFFYPVLREDDVADVAKFPEHPCFKLVSSCEQILSLRYSRVLLTMVKVGPYTDEVERIGEERHQEFRENHQKWMEEGNLHSAVFSPAEHDGKPKFDKDSKPKYRGKYV
;
A
#
# COMPACT_ATOMS: atom_id res chain seq x y z
N MET A 1 20.17 -40.75 31.80
CA MET A 1 19.98 -41.62 32.97
C MET A 1 20.98 -42.74 32.82
N ASP A 2 21.94 -42.78 33.73
CA ASP A 2 22.86 -43.90 33.92
C ASP A 2 22.04 -45.18 34.13
N GLU A 3 22.46 -46.28 33.50
CA GLU A 3 22.58 -47.56 34.20
C GLU A 3 23.46 -48.54 33.42
N ARG A 4 24.27 -49.26 34.19
CA ARG A 4 25.31 -50.18 33.76
C ARG A 4 24.66 -51.46 33.22
N CYS A 5 25.12 -51.93 32.07
CA CYS A 5 24.86 -53.30 31.63
C CYS A 5 25.74 -54.24 32.46
N ASP A 6 25.09 -55.03 33.33
CA ASP A 6 25.72 -56.14 34.01
C ASP A 6 26.02 -57.26 33.02
N SER A 7 27.23 -57.80 33.16
CA SER A 7 27.79 -58.87 32.37
C SER A 7 27.14 -60.21 32.73
N GLN A 8 26.04 -60.57 32.09
CA GLN A 8 25.55 -61.94 31.96
C GLN A 8 24.63 -62.01 30.75
N GLY A 9 24.87 -62.97 29.86
CA GLY A 9 24.25 -63.07 28.54
C GLY A 9 22.79 -63.49 28.58
N ASP A 10 21.91 -62.61 29.08
CA ASP A 10 20.47 -62.74 28.97
C ASP A 10 19.91 -61.86 27.86
N CYS A 11 19.15 -62.50 26.98
CA CYS A 11 18.38 -61.91 25.90
C CYS A 11 17.40 -60.86 26.48
N PRO A 12 17.14 -59.71 25.81
CA PRO A 12 16.33 -58.66 26.41
C PRO A 12 14.87 -59.11 26.60
N GLU A 13 14.48 -59.38 27.85
CA GLU A 13 13.11 -59.69 28.29
C GLU A 13 12.09 -58.59 27.89
N HIS A 14 12.56 -57.40 27.51
CA HIS A 14 11.74 -56.26 27.12
C HIS A 14 10.90 -56.44 25.85
N LEU A 15 11.30 -57.29 24.89
CA LEU A 15 10.52 -57.52 23.66
C LEU A 15 9.29 -58.40 23.90
N ARG A 16 9.30 -59.26 24.93
CA ARG A 16 8.14 -60.09 25.30
C ARG A 16 7.08 -59.31 26.08
N GLN A 17 7.47 -58.29 26.83
CA GLN A 17 6.56 -57.56 27.70
C GLN A 17 5.66 -56.54 26.96
N ASN A 18 5.98 -56.17 25.71
CA ASN A 18 5.26 -55.13 24.96
C ASN A 18 4.24 -55.66 23.92
N ILE A 19 4.06 -56.97 23.78
CA ILE A 19 3.04 -57.55 22.88
C ILE A 19 1.85 -57.99 23.73
N SER A 20 0.91 -57.08 23.98
CA SER A 20 -0.36 -57.39 24.64
C SER A 20 -1.51 -57.45 23.63
N GLY A 21 -2.03 -58.66 23.34
CA GLY A 21 -3.20 -58.90 22.49
C GLY A 21 -3.13 -60.21 21.69
N GLU A 22 -4.27 -60.73 21.23
CA GLU A 22 -4.32 -61.83 20.25
C GLU A 22 -3.82 -61.32 18.88
N LEU A 23 -2.64 -61.77 18.45
CA LEU A 23 -2.10 -61.46 17.12
C LEU A 23 -2.84 -62.26 16.06
N SER A 24 -3.25 -61.60 14.98
CA SER A 24 -3.78 -62.26 13.79
C SER A 24 -2.69 -63.10 13.08
N THR A 25 -3.10 -64.08 12.27
CA THR A 25 -2.18 -64.95 11.53
C THR A 25 -1.20 -64.16 10.64
N ASN A 26 -1.63 -63.03 10.08
CA ASN A 26 -0.78 -62.17 9.26
C ASN A 26 0.28 -61.44 10.10
N GLU A 27 -0.07 -61.01 11.31
CA GLU A 27 0.87 -60.36 12.23
C GLU A 27 1.89 -61.37 12.76
N LEU A 28 1.48 -62.62 13.02
CA LEU A 28 2.39 -63.70 13.38
C LEU A 28 3.38 -64.01 12.25
N VAL A 29 2.93 -64.06 10.99
CA VAL A 29 3.83 -64.27 9.84
C VAL A 29 4.85 -63.13 9.71
N GLN A 30 4.43 -61.88 9.89
CA GLN A 30 5.34 -60.73 9.87
C GLN A 30 6.33 -60.77 11.04
N LEU A 31 5.88 -61.14 12.24
CA LEU A 31 6.73 -61.28 13.41
C LEU A 31 7.78 -62.38 13.22
N ILE A 32 7.38 -63.56 12.71
CA ILE A 32 8.31 -64.67 12.41
C ILE A 32 9.33 -64.23 11.36
N SER A 33 8.90 -63.56 10.30
CA SER A 33 9.81 -63.05 9.25
C SER A 33 10.82 -62.04 9.83
N LEU A 34 10.37 -61.15 10.71
CA LEU A 34 11.25 -60.21 11.40
C LEU A 34 12.22 -60.94 12.34
N TRP A 35 11.75 -62.01 12.99
CA TRP A 35 12.54 -62.78 13.94
C TRP A 35 13.63 -63.61 13.25
N GLU A 36 13.36 -64.19 12.09
CA GLU A 36 14.37 -64.85 11.26
C GLU A 36 15.47 -63.88 10.81
N ILE A 37 15.10 -62.64 10.44
CA ILE A 37 16.06 -61.59 10.07
C ILE A 37 16.88 -61.16 11.30
N ALA A 38 16.24 -60.99 12.46
CA ALA A 38 16.92 -60.57 13.68
C ALA A 38 17.91 -61.63 14.19
N ILE A 39 17.56 -62.92 14.12
CA ILE A 39 18.43 -64.04 14.55
C ILE A 39 19.66 -64.18 13.65
N THR A 40 19.55 -63.83 12.37
CA THR A 40 20.66 -63.93 11.41
C THR A 40 21.60 -62.71 11.44
N MET A 41 21.25 -61.66 12.18
CA MET A 41 22.07 -60.45 12.33
C MET A 41 23.21 -60.69 13.34
N GLN A 42 24.46 -60.65 12.87
CA GLN A 42 25.63 -60.64 13.75
C GLN A 42 25.91 -59.20 14.22
N LEU A 43 25.69 -58.93 15.50
CA LEU A 43 25.98 -57.64 16.11
C LEU A 43 27.49 -57.48 16.32
N ILE A 44 28.05 -56.34 15.90
CA ILE A 44 29.47 -56.02 16.08
C ILE A 44 29.62 -55.27 17.40
N PRO A 45 30.28 -55.82 18.45
CA PRO A 45 30.29 -55.24 19.80
C PRO A 45 30.95 -53.85 19.91
N THR A 46 31.73 -53.45 18.91
CA THR A 46 32.48 -52.20 18.87
C THR A 46 31.79 -51.07 18.13
N GLU A 47 30.65 -51.33 17.47
CA GLU A 47 29.86 -50.32 16.75
C GLU A 47 28.52 -50.10 17.45
N GLN A 48 28.12 -48.84 17.59
CA GLN A 48 26.87 -48.45 18.23
C GLN A 48 25.76 -48.42 17.16
N ASP A 49 24.59 -49.00 17.47
CA ASP A 49 23.46 -49.02 16.53
C ASP A 49 22.95 -47.61 16.18
N GLU A 50 22.73 -47.35 14.89
CA GLU A 50 22.17 -46.09 14.40
C GLU A 50 20.84 -46.30 13.67
N ALA A 51 19.84 -45.47 14.00
CA ALA A 51 18.54 -45.49 13.33
C ALA A 51 18.65 -44.84 11.93
N VAL A 52 18.52 -45.65 10.88
CA VAL A 52 18.59 -45.19 9.48
C VAL A 52 17.21 -45.01 8.84
N TRP A 53 17.06 -43.93 8.07
CA TRP A 53 15.85 -43.63 7.30
C TRP A 53 16.03 -44.01 5.82
N PRO A 54 15.46 -45.15 5.36
CA PRO A 54 15.77 -45.72 4.04
C PRO A 54 15.19 -44.92 2.86
N TRP A 55 14.31 -43.95 3.11
CA TRP A 55 13.62 -43.18 2.07
C TRP A 55 14.32 -41.86 1.71
N ASN A 56 15.61 -41.75 2.02
CA ASN A 56 16.48 -40.63 1.65
C ASN A 56 17.91 -41.14 1.42
N SER A 57 18.63 -40.59 0.44
CA SER A 57 20.02 -40.96 0.13
C SER A 57 20.99 -40.68 1.28
N LYS A 58 20.65 -39.71 2.15
CA LYS A 58 21.44 -39.39 3.35
C LYS A 58 21.12 -40.27 4.55
N GLN A 59 20.18 -41.21 4.43
CA GLN A 59 19.75 -42.10 5.51
C GLN A 59 19.29 -41.41 6.82
N VAL A 60 18.97 -40.12 6.76
CA VAL A 60 18.48 -39.32 7.89
C VAL A 60 17.00 -38.99 7.70
N TYR A 61 16.23 -39.15 8.77
CA TYR A 61 14.82 -38.81 8.81
C TYR A 61 14.61 -37.30 8.60
N THR A 62 13.70 -36.96 7.69
CA THR A 62 13.14 -35.61 7.61
C THR A 62 11.64 -35.69 7.40
N SER A 63 10.89 -34.74 7.97
CA SER A 63 9.44 -34.65 7.76
C SER A 63 9.07 -34.54 6.27
N ALA A 64 9.95 -33.94 5.45
CA ALA A 64 9.78 -33.87 4.00
C ALA A 64 9.85 -35.26 3.33
N SER A 65 10.84 -36.08 3.70
CA SER A 65 10.99 -37.44 3.16
C SER A 65 9.88 -38.39 3.63
N ALA A 66 9.40 -38.22 4.87
CA ALA A 66 8.24 -38.96 5.37
C ALA A 66 6.95 -38.60 4.62
N CYS A 67 6.71 -37.31 4.39
CA CYS A 67 5.60 -36.86 3.54
C CYS A 67 5.70 -37.43 2.12
N GLN A 68 6.87 -37.36 1.49
CA GLN A 68 7.08 -37.90 0.14
C GLN A 68 6.82 -39.41 0.06
N MET A 69 7.23 -40.16 1.08
CA MET A 69 6.92 -41.59 1.20
C MET A 69 5.41 -41.83 1.26
N LEU A 70 4.67 -41.07 2.08
CA LEU A 70 3.20 -41.19 2.16
C LEU A 70 2.48 -40.89 0.84
N PHE A 71 3.08 -40.06 -0.02
CA PHE A 71 2.53 -39.72 -1.34
C PHE A 71 3.09 -40.58 -2.48
N LYS A 72 3.89 -41.61 -2.20
CA LYS A 72 4.46 -42.50 -3.22
C LYS A 72 3.33 -43.34 -3.83
N GLY A 73 2.99 -43.05 -5.09
CA GLY A 73 1.84 -43.66 -5.79
C GLY A 73 0.59 -42.77 -5.90
N ALA A 74 0.66 -41.52 -5.43
CA ALA A 74 -0.45 -40.58 -5.58
C ALA A 74 -0.72 -40.24 -7.06
N ILE A 75 -2.01 -40.17 -7.44
CA ILE A 75 -2.43 -39.76 -8.78
C ILE A 75 -2.16 -38.25 -8.92
N SER A 76 -1.26 -37.89 -9.84
CA SER A 76 -0.95 -36.49 -10.15
C SER A 76 -1.91 -35.96 -11.20
N VAL A 77 -2.75 -34.98 -10.84
CA VAL A 77 -3.57 -34.24 -11.80
C VAL A 77 -2.78 -33.12 -12.46
N THR A 78 -2.91 -32.99 -13.78
CA THR A 78 -2.13 -32.05 -14.60
C THR A 78 -2.40 -30.59 -14.21
N TYR A 79 -3.64 -30.21 -13.89
CA TYR A 79 -3.99 -28.83 -13.54
C TYR A 79 -3.50 -28.38 -12.17
N ALA A 80 -3.05 -29.28 -11.28
CA ALA A 80 -2.56 -28.91 -9.94
C ALA A 80 -1.41 -27.90 -10.01
N HIS A 81 -0.45 -28.12 -10.91
CA HIS A 81 0.69 -27.21 -11.02
C HIS A 81 0.28 -25.84 -11.57
N TRP A 82 -0.77 -25.74 -12.40
CA TRP A 82 -1.28 -24.47 -12.92
C TRP A 82 -1.83 -23.60 -11.77
N ILE A 83 -2.61 -24.20 -10.87
CA ILE A 83 -3.26 -23.52 -9.76
C ILE A 83 -2.26 -23.13 -8.67
N TRP A 84 -1.39 -24.05 -8.27
CA TRP A 84 -0.55 -23.82 -7.09
C TRP A 84 0.70 -22.99 -7.37
N LYS A 85 1.26 -23.04 -8.59
CA LYS A 85 2.50 -22.33 -8.96
C LYS A 85 2.31 -20.91 -9.51
N CYS A 86 1.10 -20.52 -9.90
CA CYS A 86 0.82 -19.17 -10.36
C CYS A 86 0.69 -18.17 -9.20
N TRP A 87 0.68 -16.88 -9.53
CA TRP A 87 0.54 -15.80 -8.56
C TRP A 87 -0.95 -15.48 -8.40
N ALA A 88 -1.57 -15.95 -7.33
CA ALA A 88 -2.92 -15.56 -6.96
C ALA A 88 -3.11 -15.77 -5.46
N PRO A 89 -4.00 -15.00 -4.81
CA PRO A 89 -4.29 -15.20 -3.39
C PRO A 89 -4.88 -16.59 -3.14
N LEU A 90 -4.65 -17.13 -1.94
CA LEU A 90 -5.03 -18.50 -1.59
C LEU A 90 -6.53 -18.77 -1.79
N THR A 91 -7.39 -17.78 -1.54
CA THR A 91 -8.84 -17.85 -1.76
C THR A 91 -9.20 -18.24 -3.19
N TYR A 92 -8.51 -17.67 -4.18
CA TYR A 92 -8.74 -17.93 -5.61
C TYR A 92 -8.24 -19.33 -5.99
N LYS A 93 -7.10 -19.75 -5.41
CA LYS A 93 -6.53 -21.08 -5.63
C LYS A 93 -7.42 -22.19 -5.08
N ILE A 94 -7.92 -22.04 -3.85
CA ILE A 94 -8.86 -23.00 -3.25
C ILE A 94 -10.14 -23.06 -4.07
N PHE A 95 -10.70 -21.92 -4.46
CA PHE A 95 -11.88 -21.86 -5.31
C PHE A 95 -11.64 -22.60 -6.64
N MET A 96 -10.54 -22.31 -7.33
CA MET A 96 -10.25 -22.92 -8.62
C MET A 96 -9.99 -24.42 -8.48
N TRP A 97 -9.29 -24.84 -7.42
CA TRP A 97 -9.08 -26.25 -7.12
C TRP A 97 -10.40 -27.02 -6.99
N LEU A 98 -11.37 -26.43 -6.29
CA LEU A 98 -12.71 -26.99 -6.20
C LEU A 98 -13.39 -26.95 -7.58
N ALA A 99 -13.36 -25.82 -8.29
CA ALA A 99 -14.01 -25.69 -9.60
C ALA A 99 -13.54 -26.78 -10.58
N MET A 100 -12.24 -27.02 -10.70
CA MET A 100 -11.65 -28.06 -11.57
C MET A 100 -12.11 -29.49 -11.21
N GLN A 101 -12.54 -29.73 -9.98
CA GLN A 101 -13.06 -31.02 -9.54
C GLN A 101 -14.60 -31.11 -9.63
N HIS A 102 -15.26 -30.10 -10.21
CA HIS A 102 -16.71 -29.92 -10.14
C HIS A 102 -17.22 -29.88 -8.68
N ARG A 103 -16.35 -29.32 -7.83
CA ARG A 103 -16.34 -28.96 -6.40
C ARG A 103 -17.18 -27.81 -5.88
N ILE A 104 -17.88 -27.09 -6.73
CA ILE A 104 -18.56 -25.84 -6.35
C ILE A 104 -20.08 -26.01 -6.38
N TRP A 105 -20.82 -25.17 -5.64
CA TRP A 105 -22.27 -25.29 -5.46
C TRP A 105 -23.07 -24.74 -6.65
N THR A 106 -22.84 -25.32 -7.83
CA THR A 106 -23.67 -25.17 -9.04
C THR A 106 -24.98 -25.95 -8.90
N SER A 107 -25.96 -25.65 -9.74
CA SER A 107 -27.29 -26.26 -9.67
C SER A 107 -27.22 -27.78 -9.88
N ASP A 108 -26.47 -28.26 -10.88
CA ASP A 108 -26.25 -29.69 -11.14
C ASP A 108 -25.74 -30.45 -9.90
N ARG A 109 -24.87 -29.80 -9.13
CA ARG A 109 -24.28 -30.40 -7.94
C ARG A 109 -25.23 -30.37 -6.75
N ARG A 110 -26.01 -29.30 -6.58
CA ARG A 110 -27.05 -29.24 -5.54
C ARG A 110 -28.07 -30.36 -5.73
N LEU A 111 -28.46 -30.67 -6.97
CA LEU A 111 -29.34 -31.79 -7.30
C LEU A 111 -28.73 -33.12 -6.86
N ARG A 112 -27.46 -33.39 -7.20
CA ARG A 112 -26.75 -34.61 -6.79
C ARG A 112 -26.65 -34.82 -5.27
N HIS A 113 -26.77 -33.74 -4.50
CA HIS A 113 -26.77 -33.77 -3.04
C HIS A 113 -28.17 -33.63 -2.41
N GLY A 114 -29.25 -33.70 -3.21
CA GLY A 114 -30.62 -33.63 -2.71
C GLY A 114 -31.03 -32.26 -2.16
N LEU A 115 -30.35 -31.18 -2.56
CA LEU A 115 -30.63 -29.81 -2.11
C LEU A 115 -31.64 -29.07 -3.00
N GLN A 116 -32.11 -29.68 -4.09
CA GLN A 116 -33.11 -29.16 -5.00
C GLN A 116 -33.72 -30.30 -5.84
N ASP A 117 -34.95 -30.11 -6.32
CA ASP A 117 -35.68 -31.16 -7.06
C ASP A 117 -35.30 -31.24 -8.55
N ASN A 118 -35.01 -30.10 -9.18
CA ASN A 118 -34.69 -30.01 -10.61
C ASN A 118 -33.48 -29.09 -10.87
N PRO A 119 -32.67 -29.37 -11.91
CA PRO A 119 -31.58 -28.48 -12.30
C PRO A 119 -32.14 -27.14 -12.78
N SER A 120 -31.51 -26.05 -12.36
CA SER A 120 -31.88 -24.69 -12.76
C SER A 120 -31.08 -24.27 -13.99
N PRO A 121 -31.66 -23.45 -14.87
CA PRO A 121 -30.88 -22.81 -15.93
C PRO A 121 -29.82 -21.90 -15.31
N CYS A 122 -28.72 -21.72 -16.04
CA CYS A 122 -27.61 -20.85 -15.70
C CYS A 122 -28.11 -19.44 -15.42
N TYR A 123 -27.86 -18.93 -14.20
CA TYR A 123 -28.31 -17.61 -13.79
C TYR A 123 -27.62 -16.45 -14.54
N LEU A 124 -26.63 -16.74 -15.39
CA LEU A 124 -25.99 -15.75 -16.26
C LEU A 124 -26.71 -15.58 -17.62
N CYS A 125 -27.00 -16.68 -18.33
CA CYS A 125 -27.64 -16.65 -19.65
C CYS A 125 -29.13 -17.05 -19.66
N GLY A 126 -29.59 -17.82 -18.67
CA GLY A 126 -30.95 -18.34 -18.59
C GLY A 126 -31.28 -19.44 -19.59
N GLN A 127 -30.29 -20.07 -20.24
CA GLN A 127 -30.50 -20.96 -21.39
C GLN A 127 -30.21 -22.43 -21.10
N GLU A 128 -28.98 -22.77 -20.69
CA GLU A 128 -28.57 -24.16 -20.41
C GLU A 128 -28.40 -24.40 -18.91
N GLU A 129 -28.16 -25.65 -18.51
CA GLU A 129 -27.99 -26.04 -17.11
C GLU A 129 -26.80 -25.32 -16.43
N ASP A 130 -27.02 -24.88 -15.19
CA ASP A 130 -25.98 -24.29 -14.34
C ASP A 130 -25.02 -25.38 -13.83
N ASN A 131 -23.98 -25.65 -14.61
CA ASN A 131 -22.84 -26.49 -14.25
C ASN A 131 -21.50 -25.71 -14.37
N VAL A 132 -20.38 -26.29 -13.95
CA VAL A 132 -19.09 -25.59 -13.92
C VAL A 132 -18.60 -25.19 -15.31
N ASP A 133 -18.59 -26.10 -16.29
CA ASP A 133 -18.09 -25.80 -17.64
C ASP A 133 -18.96 -24.75 -18.32
N HIS A 134 -20.28 -24.91 -18.22
CA HIS A 134 -21.21 -23.93 -18.75
C HIS A 134 -20.99 -22.56 -18.09
N LEU A 135 -20.96 -22.50 -16.77
CA LEU A 135 -20.77 -21.25 -16.03
C LEU A 135 -19.44 -20.57 -16.35
N MET A 136 -18.33 -21.30 -16.41
CA MET A 136 -17.00 -20.71 -16.54
C MET A 136 -16.64 -20.35 -17.98
N ILE A 137 -17.03 -21.16 -18.97
CA ILE A 137 -16.52 -21.02 -20.34
C ILE A 137 -17.55 -21.19 -21.46
N GLN A 138 -18.63 -21.97 -21.32
CA GLN A 138 -19.56 -22.20 -22.45
C GLN A 138 -20.70 -21.18 -22.52
N CYS A 139 -21.10 -20.61 -21.37
CA CYS A 139 -22.16 -19.62 -21.26
C CYS A 139 -21.88 -18.40 -22.14
N ILE A 140 -22.89 -17.94 -22.89
CA ILE A 140 -22.78 -16.78 -23.80
C ILE A 140 -22.23 -15.54 -23.07
N TYR A 141 -22.72 -15.29 -21.85
CA TYR A 141 -22.24 -14.19 -21.01
C TYR A 141 -20.76 -14.35 -20.68
N SER A 142 -20.35 -15.54 -20.22
CA SER A 142 -18.96 -15.85 -19.87
C SER A 142 -18.03 -15.75 -21.09
N ARG A 143 -18.45 -16.27 -22.25
CA ARG A 143 -17.70 -16.16 -23.51
C ARG A 143 -17.50 -14.71 -23.94
N GLN A 144 -18.51 -13.86 -23.77
CA GLN A 144 -18.38 -12.43 -24.06
C GLN A 144 -17.37 -11.76 -23.12
N VAL A 145 -17.38 -12.10 -21.82
CA VAL A 145 -16.38 -11.64 -20.85
C VAL A 145 -14.98 -12.08 -21.26
N TRP A 146 -14.80 -13.37 -21.60
CA TRP A 146 -13.52 -13.90 -22.07
C TRP A 146 -13.03 -13.21 -23.33
N HIS A 147 -13.88 -13.04 -24.35
CA HIS A 147 -13.51 -12.36 -25.58
C HIS A 147 -13.03 -10.93 -25.30
N ASN A 148 -13.75 -10.19 -24.45
CA ASN A 148 -13.38 -8.83 -24.07
C ASN A 148 -12.10 -8.78 -23.24
N ILE A 149 -11.92 -9.68 -22.28
CA ILE A 149 -10.70 -9.76 -21.46
C ILE A 149 -9.49 -10.09 -22.32
N LEU A 150 -9.59 -11.14 -23.15
CA LEU A 150 -8.49 -11.56 -24.02
C LEU A 150 -8.14 -10.45 -25.02
N SER A 151 -9.13 -9.74 -25.56
CA SER A 151 -8.91 -8.55 -26.40
C SER A 151 -8.24 -7.37 -25.70
N ASN A 152 -8.22 -7.34 -24.37
CA ASN A 152 -7.53 -6.32 -23.56
C ASN A 152 -6.16 -6.78 -23.04
N THR A 153 -5.72 -7.98 -23.42
CA THR A 153 -4.45 -8.60 -23.00
C THR A 153 -3.62 -9.06 -24.19
N ARG A 154 -2.29 -9.24 -24.07
CA ARG A 154 -1.41 -9.71 -25.18
C ARG A 154 -1.80 -11.07 -25.76
N THR A 155 -2.74 -11.77 -25.13
CA THR A 155 -3.36 -13.00 -25.63
C THR A 155 -4.26 -12.73 -26.84
N THR A 156 -4.22 -13.60 -27.84
CA THR A 156 -5.03 -13.44 -29.05
C THR A 156 -6.52 -13.70 -28.75
N PRO A 157 -7.47 -12.85 -29.19
CA PRO A 157 -8.92 -13.09 -29.03
C PRO A 157 -9.40 -14.42 -29.65
N ALA A 158 -8.66 -14.96 -30.61
CA ALA A 158 -8.88 -16.26 -31.22
C ALA A 158 -8.68 -17.45 -30.24
N LEU A 159 -8.19 -17.19 -29.02
CA LEU A 159 -8.04 -18.17 -27.94
C LEU A 159 -9.24 -18.18 -26.99
N ALA A 160 -10.29 -17.42 -27.27
CA ALA A 160 -11.50 -17.42 -26.44
C ALA A 160 -12.19 -18.80 -26.45
N PRO A 161 -12.79 -19.22 -25.31
CA PRO A 161 -13.44 -20.52 -25.22
C PRO A 161 -14.61 -20.67 -26.21
N MET A 162 -14.76 -21.88 -26.73
CA MET A 162 -15.89 -22.32 -27.56
C MET A 162 -16.92 -23.09 -26.74
N VAL A 163 -18.12 -23.28 -27.29
CA VAL A 163 -19.23 -23.96 -26.58
C VAL A 163 -18.92 -25.43 -26.31
N SER A 164 -18.12 -26.08 -27.16
CA SER A 164 -17.74 -27.49 -27.03
C SER A 164 -16.59 -27.74 -26.05
N ASP A 165 -15.99 -26.69 -25.49
CA ASP A 165 -14.83 -26.82 -24.64
C ASP A 165 -15.21 -27.18 -23.20
N THR A 166 -14.30 -27.88 -22.51
CA THR A 166 -14.31 -28.02 -21.04
C THR A 166 -13.26 -27.08 -20.45
N LEU A 167 -13.42 -26.69 -19.18
CA LEU A 167 -12.50 -25.76 -18.51
C LEU A 167 -11.06 -26.31 -18.54
N GLU A 168 -10.92 -27.62 -18.32
CA GLU A 168 -9.62 -28.30 -18.36
C GLU A 168 -9.01 -28.31 -19.76
N SER A 169 -9.78 -28.72 -20.78
CA SER A 169 -9.27 -28.84 -22.16
C SER A 169 -8.89 -27.48 -22.74
N TRP A 170 -9.72 -26.45 -22.52
CA TRP A 170 -9.48 -25.10 -23.01
C TRP A 170 -8.30 -24.43 -22.30
N TRP A 171 -8.22 -24.53 -20.96
CA TRP A 171 -7.10 -23.93 -20.22
C TRP A 171 -5.79 -24.59 -20.63
N GLY A 172 -5.73 -25.93 -20.67
CA GLY A 172 -4.53 -26.67 -21.05
C GLY A 172 -4.06 -26.36 -22.48
N SER A 173 -4.97 -26.40 -23.46
CA SER A 173 -4.64 -26.13 -24.86
C SER A 173 -4.20 -24.69 -25.09
N THR A 174 -4.90 -23.71 -24.50
CA THR A 174 -4.55 -22.29 -24.62
C THR A 174 -3.20 -22.01 -23.99
N ARG A 175 -2.96 -22.56 -22.80
CA ARG A 175 -1.69 -22.42 -22.07
C ARG A 175 -0.50 -22.96 -22.86
N ASN A 176 -0.68 -24.06 -23.59
CA ASN A 176 0.37 -24.66 -24.41
C ASN A 176 0.74 -23.81 -25.63
N ARG A 177 -0.17 -22.97 -26.11
CA ARG A 177 0.05 -22.01 -27.21
C ARG A 177 0.74 -20.72 -26.77
N LEU A 178 0.94 -20.52 -25.46
CA LEU A 178 1.60 -19.35 -24.89
C LEU A 178 3.06 -19.64 -24.54
N ASP A 179 3.88 -18.59 -24.61
CA ASP A 179 5.29 -18.61 -24.19
C ASP A 179 5.43 -18.97 -22.71
N LYS A 180 6.52 -19.68 -22.37
CA LYS A 180 6.72 -20.17 -20.99
C LYS A 180 6.68 -19.08 -19.93
N GLU A 181 7.13 -17.86 -20.28
CA GLU A 181 7.16 -16.71 -19.37
C GLU A 181 5.76 -16.17 -19.06
N THR A 182 4.84 -16.18 -20.02
CA THR A 182 3.49 -15.61 -19.87
C THR A 182 2.49 -16.58 -19.25
N ARG A 183 2.77 -17.90 -19.29
CA ARG A 183 1.88 -18.94 -18.74
C ARG A 183 1.44 -18.71 -17.30
N LYS A 184 2.37 -18.36 -16.41
CA LYS A 184 2.03 -18.16 -14.98
C LYS A 184 1.05 -17.01 -14.78
N ALA A 185 1.21 -15.95 -15.56
CA ALA A 185 0.32 -14.79 -15.50
C ALA A 185 -1.03 -15.11 -16.16
N PHE A 186 -1.05 -15.94 -17.20
CA PHE A 186 -2.28 -16.40 -17.83
C PHE A 186 -3.07 -17.28 -16.87
N ASP A 187 -2.39 -18.20 -16.18
CA ASP A 187 -2.98 -19.04 -15.14
C ASP A 187 -3.63 -18.18 -14.02
N SER A 188 -2.97 -17.09 -13.63
CA SER A 188 -3.53 -16.10 -12.69
C SER A 188 -4.76 -15.37 -13.23
N LEU A 189 -4.71 -14.92 -14.47
CA LEU A 189 -5.84 -14.28 -15.15
C LEU A 189 -7.04 -15.21 -15.21
N VAL A 190 -6.81 -16.50 -15.52
CA VAL A 190 -7.89 -17.48 -15.64
C VAL A 190 -8.65 -17.63 -14.33
N MET A 191 -7.92 -17.76 -13.22
CA MET A 191 -8.54 -17.85 -11.89
C MET A 191 -9.31 -16.59 -11.50
N LEU A 192 -8.80 -15.41 -11.85
CA LEU A 192 -9.47 -14.16 -11.56
C LEU A 192 -10.80 -14.04 -12.32
N VAL A 193 -10.80 -14.36 -13.62
CA VAL A 193 -12.02 -14.31 -14.44
C VAL A 193 -13.07 -15.29 -13.90
N CYS A 194 -12.70 -16.55 -13.66
CA CYS A 194 -13.60 -17.56 -13.13
C CYS A 194 -14.17 -17.18 -11.76
N TRP A 195 -13.36 -16.58 -10.88
CA TRP A 195 -13.84 -16.08 -9.59
C TRP A 195 -14.90 -15.00 -9.74
N HIS A 196 -14.69 -14.05 -10.64
CA HIS A 196 -15.64 -12.97 -10.89
C HIS A 196 -16.94 -13.48 -11.53
N LEU A 197 -16.86 -14.42 -12.47
CA LEU A 197 -18.04 -15.10 -13.03
C LEU A 197 -18.86 -15.82 -11.96
N TRP A 198 -18.18 -16.56 -11.06
CA TRP A 198 -18.81 -17.20 -9.92
C TRP A 198 -19.50 -16.20 -8.98
N LYS A 199 -18.83 -15.09 -8.66
CA LYS A 199 -19.41 -14.02 -7.83
C LYS A 199 -20.62 -13.40 -8.49
N GLN A 200 -20.59 -13.15 -9.80
CA GLN A 200 -21.74 -12.62 -10.53
C GLN A 200 -22.93 -13.57 -10.53
N ARG A 201 -22.69 -14.86 -10.78
CA ARG A 201 -23.73 -15.89 -10.68
C ARG A 201 -24.34 -15.89 -9.28
N ASN A 202 -23.53 -15.86 -8.23
CA ASN A 202 -24.04 -15.86 -6.85
C ASN A 202 -24.81 -14.59 -6.49
N VAL A 203 -24.41 -13.41 -6.99
CA VAL A 203 -25.19 -12.19 -6.81
C VAL A 203 -26.58 -12.35 -7.43
N ARG A 204 -26.69 -12.91 -8.63
CA ARG A 204 -27.98 -13.14 -9.30
C ARG A 204 -28.84 -14.20 -8.62
N VAL A 205 -28.22 -15.22 -8.01
CA VAL A 205 -28.94 -16.26 -7.25
C VAL A 205 -29.50 -15.72 -5.94
N PHE A 206 -28.71 -14.96 -5.16
CA PHE A 206 -29.05 -14.61 -3.78
C PHE A 206 -29.57 -13.18 -3.59
N ARG A 207 -29.42 -12.28 -4.57
CA ARG A 207 -29.88 -10.87 -4.48
C ARG A 207 -30.84 -10.54 -5.61
N LEU A 208 -32.13 -10.82 -5.36
CA LEU A 208 -33.24 -10.58 -6.31
C LEU A 208 -33.46 -9.08 -6.67
N MET A 209 -32.78 -8.13 -6.02
CA MET A 209 -32.95 -6.68 -6.23
C MET A 209 -31.68 -5.92 -6.65
N ALA A 210 -30.56 -6.60 -6.89
CA ALA A 210 -29.37 -5.94 -7.42
C ALA A 210 -29.42 -5.89 -8.95
N THR A 211 -29.25 -4.70 -9.55
CA THR A 211 -29.10 -4.57 -11.00
C THR A 211 -27.89 -5.38 -11.46
N PRO A 212 -28.04 -6.30 -12.43
CA PRO A 212 -26.93 -7.08 -12.94
C PRO A 212 -25.91 -6.13 -13.58
N ILE A 213 -24.65 -6.22 -13.16
CA ILE A 213 -23.61 -5.39 -13.78
C ILE A 213 -23.45 -5.76 -15.25
N SER A 214 -23.18 -4.76 -16.08
CA SER A 214 -22.93 -4.97 -17.50
C SER A 214 -21.67 -5.81 -17.70
N VAL A 215 -21.56 -6.48 -18.84
CA VAL A 215 -20.32 -7.19 -19.22
C VAL A 215 -19.13 -6.24 -19.21
N ALA A 216 -19.32 -4.99 -19.67
CA ALA A 216 -18.26 -3.98 -19.67
C ALA A 216 -17.78 -3.63 -18.25
N ASP A 217 -18.70 -3.48 -17.29
CA ASP A 217 -18.35 -3.18 -15.90
C ASP A 217 -17.64 -4.36 -15.21
N LEU A 218 -18.08 -5.58 -15.49
CA LEU A 218 -17.39 -6.79 -15.00
C LEU A 218 -15.97 -6.89 -15.55
N VAL A 219 -15.81 -6.67 -16.86
CA VAL A 219 -14.50 -6.66 -17.53
C VAL A 219 -13.59 -5.59 -16.90
N ASN A 220 -14.11 -4.37 -16.69
CA ASN A 220 -13.35 -3.30 -16.03
C ASN A 220 -12.92 -3.70 -14.62
N ARG A 221 -13.83 -4.29 -13.83
CA ARG A 221 -13.53 -4.75 -12.46
C ARG A 221 -12.44 -5.83 -12.45
N ILE A 222 -12.52 -6.81 -13.36
CA ILE A 222 -11.50 -7.85 -13.52
C ILE A 222 -10.14 -7.21 -13.88
N LEU A 223 -10.12 -6.29 -14.86
CA LEU A 223 -8.88 -5.63 -15.29
C LEU A 223 -8.27 -4.75 -14.18
N ASP A 224 -9.08 -4.04 -13.40
CA ASP A 224 -8.61 -3.22 -12.29
C ASP A 224 -8.06 -4.06 -11.13
N GLU A 225 -8.69 -5.19 -10.83
CA GLU A 225 -8.16 -6.13 -9.85
C GLU A 225 -6.87 -6.79 -10.33
N LEU A 226 -6.78 -7.16 -11.61
CA LEU A 226 -5.55 -7.67 -12.21
C LEU A 226 -4.40 -6.65 -12.17
N ARG A 227 -4.69 -5.35 -12.34
CA ARG A 227 -3.71 -4.27 -12.17
C ARG A 227 -3.28 -4.12 -10.71
N THR A 228 -4.20 -4.33 -9.77
CA THR A 228 -3.91 -4.30 -8.34
C THR A 228 -2.98 -5.46 -7.97
N TRP A 229 -3.23 -6.65 -8.55
CA TRP A 229 -2.38 -7.82 -8.42
C TRP A 229 -0.96 -7.58 -8.94
N ALA A 230 -0.84 -6.96 -10.11
CA ALA A 230 0.44 -6.50 -10.65
C ALA A 230 1.19 -5.56 -9.67
N ARG A 231 0.52 -4.50 -9.20
CA ARG A 231 1.09 -3.53 -8.24
C ARG A 231 1.53 -4.16 -6.91
N ALA A 232 0.86 -5.21 -6.46
CA ALA A 232 1.19 -5.94 -5.25
C ALA A 232 2.37 -6.93 -5.41
N GLY A 233 3.12 -6.86 -6.53
CA GLY A 233 4.26 -7.74 -6.80
C GLY A 233 3.87 -9.03 -7.54
N GLY A 234 2.79 -8.99 -8.32
CA GLY A 234 2.33 -10.08 -9.16
C GLY A 234 3.29 -10.43 -10.28
N ARG A 235 4.23 -11.36 -10.00
CA ARG A 235 5.26 -11.79 -10.96
C ARG A 235 4.65 -12.25 -12.28
N GLY A 236 4.93 -11.48 -13.35
CA GLY A 236 4.51 -11.76 -14.71
C GLY A 236 3.13 -11.18 -15.09
N VAL A 237 2.32 -10.70 -14.15
CA VAL A 237 0.96 -10.19 -14.44
C VAL A 237 1.01 -8.94 -15.31
N ASP A 238 2.04 -8.10 -15.14
CA ASP A 238 2.30 -6.92 -15.99
C ASP A 238 2.55 -7.28 -17.47
N THR A 239 3.13 -8.45 -17.73
CA THR A 239 3.53 -8.88 -19.08
C THR A 239 2.33 -9.18 -19.99
N ILE A 240 1.14 -9.42 -19.40
CA ILE A 240 -0.08 -9.80 -20.11
C ILE A 240 -0.90 -8.60 -20.55
N PHE A 241 -0.67 -7.39 -20.02
CA PHE A 241 -1.37 -6.22 -20.54
C PHE A 241 -0.89 -5.90 -21.96
N PHE A 242 -1.85 -5.70 -22.87
CA PHE A 242 -1.59 -5.00 -24.12
C PHE A 242 -0.94 -3.66 -23.77
N SER A 243 0.13 -3.29 -24.47
CA SER A 243 0.62 -1.89 -24.52
C SER A 243 -0.45 -0.91 -25.04
N ARG A 244 -1.62 -1.42 -25.45
CA ARG A 244 -2.75 -0.75 -26.09
C ARG A 244 -3.81 -0.14 -25.15
N LEU A 245 -3.70 -0.26 -23.83
CA LEU A 245 -4.46 0.62 -22.94
C LEU A 245 -3.62 1.85 -22.61
N SER A 246 -3.68 2.84 -23.50
CA SER A 246 -3.22 4.21 -23.25
C SER A 246 -4.11 4.92 -22.22
N ARG A 247 -4.37 4.28 -21.07
CA ARG A 247 -4.59 5.08 -19.87
C ARG A 247 -3.21 5.50 -19.43
N THR A 248 -2.87 6.75 -19.75
CA THR A 248 -1.81 7.50 -19.10
C THR A 248 -1.76 7.07 -17.63
N LEU A 249 -0.65 6.46 -17.21
CA LEU A 249 -0.39 6.05 -15.84
C LEU A 249 -0.73 7.24 -14.94
N ARG A 250 -1.70 7.07 -14.04
CA ARG A 250 -1.91 8.07 -12.98
C ARG A 250 -0.72 7.96 -12.06
N VAL A 251 0.08 9.02 -12.04
CA VAL A 251 1.25 9.11 -11.18
C VAL A 251 0.79 9.73 -9.86
N PRO A 252 1.02 9.08 -8.71
CA PRO A 252 0.86 9.74 -7.42
C PRO A 252 1.94 10.81 -7.30
N GLY A 253 1.58 12.06 -7.58
CA GLY A 253 2.52 13.17 -7.58
C GLY A 253 1.88 14.44 -8.10
N LEU A 254 1.39 15.29 -7.20
CA LEU A 254 0.67 16.52 -7.55
C LEU A 254 1.50 17.48 -8.41
N LEU A 255 2.81 17.56 -8.15
CA LEU A 255 3.73 18.48 -8.82
C LEU A 255 4.20 17.98 -10.20
N VAL A 256 3.94 16.72 -10.55
CA VAL A 256 4.39 16.12 -11.82
C VAL A 256 3.43 16.54 -12.94
N LYS A 257 3.92 17.28 -13.95
CA LYS A 257 3.09 17.64 -15.12
C LYS A 257 2.84 16.44 -16.05
N GLY A 258 3.83 15.58 -16.21
CA GLY A 258 3.76 14.40 -17.06
C GLY A 258 5.02 13.55 -16.92
N ILE A 259 4.88 12.26 -17.23
CA ILE A 259 5.96 11.30 -17.41
C ILE A 259 5.96 10.92 -18.88
N TYR A 260 7.12 11.07 -19.51
CA TYR A 260 7.30 10.89 -20.94
C TYR A 260 8.31 9.76 -21.20
N GLU A 261 8.01 8.90 -22.17
CA GLU A 261 8.98 7.97 -22.75
C GLU A 261 9.76 8.78 -23.79
N LEU A 262 10.99 9.13 -23.45
CA LEU A 262 11.87 9.93 -24.30
C LEU A 262 12.34 9.10 -25.50
N TRP A 263 12.04 9.59 -26.70
CA TRP A 263 12.44 8.95 -27.96
C TRP A 263 13.64 9.67 -28.58
N GLY A 264 13.86 10.94 -28.28
CA GLY A 264 15.04 11.67 -28.72
C GLY A 264 15.17 13.01 -28.04
N GLN A 265 16.40 13.53 -28.02
CA GLN A 265 16.72 14.89 -27.58
C GLN A 265 17.80 15.48 -28.50
N GLY A 266 17.85 16.81 -28.60
CA GLY A 266 18.87 17.53 -29.36
C GLY A 266 18.87 19.03 -29.04
N ALA A 267 19.99 19.72 -29.29
CA ALA A 267 20.05 21.18 -29.17
C ALA A 267 19.35 21.88 -30.34
N THR A 268 19.23 21.18 -31.47
CA THR A 268 18.50 21.62 -32.68
C THR A 268 17.46 20.59 -33.11
N TYR A 269 16.49 20.99 -33.93
CA TYR A 269 15.50 20.06 -34.49
C TYR A 269 16.14 18.98 -35.38
N ASP A 270 17.25 19.29 -36.06
CA ASP A 270 17.97 18.32 -36.90
C ASP A 270 18.64 17.23 -36.05
N GLU A 271 19.24 17.62 -34.92
CA GLU A 271 19.79 16.67 -33.95
C GLU A 271 18.69 15.81 -33.32
N LEU A 272 17.56 16.43 -32.98
CA LEU A 272 16.39 15.72 -32.45
C LEU A 272 15.86 14.70 -33.47
N GLU A 273 15.74 15.08 -34.75
CA GLU A 273 15.28 14.17 -35.79
C GLU A 273 16.22 12.96 -35.93
N LYS A 274 17.54 13.20 -35.94
CA LYS A 274 18.54 12.12 -35.95
C LYS A 274 18.39 11.21 -34.73
N ALA A 275 18.18 11.78 -33.54
CA ALA A 275 17.98 11.00 -32.31
C ALA A 275 16.69 10.15 -32.36
N ILE A 276 15.58 10.70 -32.86
CA ILE A 276 14.31 9.98 -33.03
C ILE A 276 14.45 8.84 -34.05
N ARG A 277 15.19 9.07 -35.15
CA ARG A 277 15.48 8.03 -36.15
C ARG A 277 16.32 6.90 -35.57
N ALA A 278 17.31 7.22 -34.74
CA ALA A 278 18.17 6.25 -34.08
C ALA A 278 17.46 5.44 -32.97
N TYR A 279 16.34 5.94 -32.43
CA TYR A 279 15.57 5.20 -31.42
C TYR A 279 15.04 3.88 -31.98
N PRO A 280 15.05 2.75 -31.25
CA PRO A 280 14.73 1.43 -31.81
C PRO A 280 13.33 1.33 -32.41
N ASP A 281 13.23 0.87 -33.67
CA ASP A 281 11.95 0.74 -34.39
C ASP A 281 11.00 -0.25 -33.70
N GLU A 282 11.52 -1.34 -33.14
CA GLU A 282 10.74 -2.32 -32.37
C GLU A 282 9.94 -1.68 -31.21
N ARG A 283 10.43 -0.56 -30.66
CA ARG A 283 9.76 0.20 -29.59
C ARG A 283 8.82 1.29 -30.12
N LYS A 284 9.01 1.77 -31.36
CA LYS A 284 8.17 2.81 -32.01
C LYS A 284 6.96 2.20 -32.73
N LEU A 285 7.21 1.14 -33.51
CA LEU A 285 6.23 0.50 -34.40
C LEU A 285 4.91 0.09 -33.72
N PRO A 286 4.89 -0.40 -32.45
CA PRO A 286 3.65 -0.73 -31.77
C PRO A 286 2.67 0.45 -31.60
N TYR A 287 3.17 1.69 -31.70
CA TYR A 287 2.40 2.94 -31.50
C TYR A 287 2.19 3.74 -32.79
N LEU A 288 2.77 3.28 -33.91
CA LEU A 288 2.72 3.92 -35.23
C LEU A 288 2.01 3.03 -36.26
N THR A 289 1.00 2.28 -35.83
CA THR A 289 0.21 1.40 -36.70
C THR A 289 -0.75 2.21 -37.59
N PRO A 290 -1.06 1.76 -38.82
CA PRO A 290 -2.03 2.44 -39.70
C PRO A 290 -3.41 2.66 -39.06
N GLU A 291 -3.80 1.78 -38.12
CA GLU A 291 -5.08 1.81 -37.42
C GLU A 291 -5.09 2.71 -36.17
N SER A 292 -3.91 3.08 -35.65
CA SER A 292 -3.79 3.90 -34.43
C SER A 292 -3.81 5.40 -34.72
N SER A 293 -4.51 6.17 -33.89
CA SER A 293 -4.52 7.62 -33.97
C SER A 293 -3.63 8.27 -32.92
N PHE A 294 -3.01 9.40 -33.27
CA PHE A 294 -2.21 10.16 -32.31
C PHE A 294 -2.46 11.67 -32.40
N LYS A 295 -2.01 12.36 -31.36
CA LYS A 295 -1.90 13.81 -31.28
C LYS A 295 -0.50 14.14 -30.83
N ILE A 296 0.19 14.97 -31.60
CA ILE A 296 1.41 15.61 -31.12
C ILE A 296 0.99 16.96 -30.53
N ILE A 297 1.33 17.17 -29.26
CA ILE A 297 1.14 18.43 -28.55
C ILE A 297 2.48 19.13 -28.61
N VAL A 298 2.58 20.07 -29.54
CA VAL A 298 3.73 20.93 -29.79
C VAL A 298 3.16 22.29 -30.12
N ASP A 299 3.84 23.35 -29.74
CA ASP A 299 3.58 24.69 -30.29
C ASP A 299 4.02 24.84 -31.77
N SER A 300 4.25 23.74 -32.53
CA SER A 300 4.55 23.69 -33.98
C SER A 300 4.64 22.26 -34.61
N PHE A 301 4.40 22.15 -35.93
CA PHE A 301 3.95 20.93 -36.68
C PHE A 301 4.97 19.79 -36.96
N GLY A 302 4.46 18.56 -37.16
CA GLY A 302 5.14 17.42 -37.83
C GLY A 302 4.29 16.12 -37.95
N LYS A 303 4.40 15.36 -39.07
CA LYS A 303 3.47 14.29 -39.55
C LYS A 303 3.88 12.82 -39.24
N ALA A 304 2.88 11.93 -39.14
CA ALA A 304 2.72 10.62 -39.85
C ALA A 304 1.73 9.65 -39.15
N GLY A 305 0.49 9.54 -39.65
CA GLY A 305 -0.60 8.60 -39.26
C GLY A 305 -1.95 9.30 -39.00
N ARG A 306 -3.01 8.60 -38.58
CA ARG A 306 -4.37 9.19 -38.47
C ARG A 306 -4.43 10.18 -37.31
N VAL A 307 -4.44 11.49 -37.60
CA VAL A 307 -4.44 12.52 -36.56
C VAL A 307 -5.85 12.68 -35.96
N ASN A 308 -5.97 12.55 -34.64
CA ASN A 308 -7.20 12.88 -33.91
C ASN A 308 -6.91 13.88 -32.79
N LEU A 309 -7.21 15.16 -33.03
CA LEU A 309 -6.90 16.23 -32.09
C LEU A 309 -7.81 16.26 -30.84
N LYS A 310 -8.97 15.59 -30.91
CA LYS A 310 -9.98 15.57 -29.84
C LYS A 310 -9.80 14.38 -28.89
N LYS A 311 -9.68 13.16 -29.43
CA LYS A 311 -9.55 11.90 -28.65
C LYS A 311 -8.49 10.99 -29.28
N PRO A 312 -7.20 11.31 -29.15
CA PRO A 312 -6.13 10.49 -29.69
C PRO A 312 -5.90 9.22 -28.86
N ASP A 313 -5.48 8.14 -29.51
CA ASP A 313 -5.02 6.93 -28.81
C ASP A 313 -3.65 7.14 -28.18
N HIS A 314 -2.79 7.98 -28.79
CA HIS A 314 -1.46 8.31 -28.27
C HIS A 314 -1.21 9.83 -28.25
N LYS A 315 -0.63 10.32 -27.15
CA LYS A 315 -0.20 11.73 -27.03
C LYS A 315 1.32 11.80 -27.05
N PHE A 316 1.86 12.54 -27.99
CA PHE A 316 3.28 12.86 -28.09
C PHE A 316 3.51 14.30 -27.69
N PHE A 317 4.67 14.58 -27.10
CA PHE A 317 5.05 15.91 -26.66
C PHE A 317 6.42 16.25 -27.21
N VAL A 318 6.54 17.48 -27.69
CA VAL A 318 7.83 18.17 -27.84
C VAL A 318 7.96 19.10 -26.65
N LEU A 319 9.05 18.98 -25.90
CA LEU A 319 9.35 19.84 -24.76
C LEU A 319 10.60 20.65 -25.08
N GLU A 320 10.52 21.96 -24.94
CA GLU A 320 11.65 22.85 -25.17
C GLU A 320 12.05 23.51 -23.86
N THR A 321 13.33 23.41 -23.52
CA THR A 321 13.93 24.21 -22.46
C THR A 321 14.60 25.41 -23.11
N ASP A 322 14.09 26.60 -22.86
CA ASP A 322 14.69 27.86 -23.32
C ASP A 322 15.43 28.54 -22.15
N ASP A 323 16.37 29.43 -22.47
CA ASP A 323 17.08 30.23 -21.48
C ASP A 323 16.14 31.32 -20.92
N TYR A 324 15.27 30.91 -20.02
CA TYR A 324 14.59 31.84 -19.15
C TYR A 324 15.62 32.23 -18.08
N GLY A 325 16.14 33.45 -18.16
CA GLY A 325 17.04 34.02 -17.15
C GLY A 325 16.54 33.83 -15.72
N PRO A 326 17.34 34.14 -14.68
CA PRO A 326 17.11 33.69 -13.31
C PRO A 326 15.72 34.09 -12.79
N GLN A 327 14.77 33.14 -12.82
CA GLN A 327 13.46 33.25 -12.19
C GLN A 327 13.23 32.05 -11.28
N ASN A 328 12.76 32.34 -10.06
CA ASN A 328 12.28 31.37 -9.06
C ASN A 328 13.35 30.44 -8.45
N GLY A 329 14.61 30.86 -8.36
CA GLY A 329 15.64 30.10 -7.62
C GLY A 329 16.02 28.75 -8.25
N LEU A 330 15.61 28.50 -9.49
CA LEU A 330 16.09 27.38 -10.29
C LEU A 330 17.42 27.77 -10.95
N PRO A 331 18.40 26.85 -11.05
CA PRO A 331 19.63 27.13 -11.77
C PRO A 331 19.31 27.47 -13.23
N PRO A 332 20.02 28.45 -13.83
CA PRO A 332 19.83 28.80 -15.23
C PRO A 332 20.03 27.56 -16.11
N VAL A 333 19.15 27.37 -17.09
CA VAL A 333 19.26 26.27 -18.04
C VAL A 333 20.46 26.57 -18.94
N ALA A 334 21.53 25.79 -18.79
CA ALA A 334 22.82 26.08 -19.43
C ALA A 334 22.80 26.02 -20.98
N GLN A 335 21.82 25.33 -21.59
CA GLN A 335 21.73 25.20 -23.05
C GLN A 335 20.30 24.88 -23.50
N LYS A 336 19.84 25.53 -24.58
CA LYS A 336 18.56 25.20 -25.23
C LYS A 336 18.56 23.72 -25.63
N THR A 337 17.52 23.00 -25.22
CA THR A 337 17.37 21.57 -25.54
C THR A 337 15.92 21.27 -25.89
N VAL A 338 15.73 20.51 -26.98
CA VAL A 338 14.44 20.01 -27.43
C VAL A 338 14.35 18.52 -27.16
N PHE A 339 13.25 18.09 -26.55
CA PHE A 339 12.95 16.69 -26.23
C PHE A 339 11.70 16.24 -26.98
N PHE A 340 11.69 15.02 -27.49
CA PHE A 340 10.50 14.39 -28.06
C PHE A 340 10.20 13.09 -27.33
N GLY A 341 8.95 12.93 -26.90
CA GLY A 341 8.55 11.71 -26.21
C GLY A 341 7.05 11.45 -26.19
N ARG A 342 6.70 10.21 -25.85
CA ARG A 342 5.31 9.76 -25.70
C ARG A 342 4.85 9.93 -24.27
N LEU A 343 3.67 10.50 -24.04
CA LEU A 343 3.09 10.61 -22.70
C LEU A 343 2.75 9.20 -22.17
N VAL A 344 3.40 8.81 -21.08
CA VAL A 344 3.19 7.52 -20.40
C VAL A 344 2.34 7.73 -19.15
N GLY A 345 2.55 8.83 -18.43
CA GLY A 345 1.85 9.13 -17.19
C GLY A 345 1.60 10.62 -16.99
N ALA A 346 0.62 10.99 -16.18
CA ALA A 346 0.33 12.37 -15.82
C ALA A 346 -0.30 12.40 -14.43
N ALA A 347 -0.05 13.48 -13.69
CA ALA A 347 -0.72 13.70 -12.42
C ALA A 347 -2.20 14.02 -12.64
N ASP A 348 -3.03 13.56 -11.71
CA ASP A 348 -4.43 13.94 -11.69
C ASP A 348 -4.59 15.34 -11.07
N ARG A 349 -4.53 16.38 -11.91
CA ARG A 349 -4.68 17.76 -11.46
C ARG A 349 -6.12 18.12 -11.06
N HIS A 350 -7.10 17.26 -11.32
CA HIS A 350 -8.48 17.47 -10.85
C HIS A 350 -8.58 17.32 -9.32
N VAL A 351 -7.57 16.73 -8.69
CA VAL A 351 -7.49 16.62 -7.23
C VAL A 351 -7.50 18.00 -6.57
N VAL A 352 -6.72 18.97 -7.07
CA VAL A 352 -6.65 20.30 -6.41
C VAL A 352 -8.03 20.98 -6.36
N PRO A 353 -8.76 21.17 -7.48
CA PRO A 353 -10.11 21.76 -7.45
C PRO A 353 -11.12 20.95 -6.64
N THR A 354 -10.98 19.62 -6.62
CA THR A 354 -11.92 18.74 -5.89
C THR A 354 -11.83 18.94 -4.38
N TYR A 355 -10.62 19.10 -3.85
CA TYR A 355 -10.34 19.14 -2.41
C TYR A 355 -10.03 20.56 -1.88
N GLU A 356 -10.31 21.61 -2.68
CA GLU A 356 -10.15 23.00 -2.27
C GLU A 356 -10.82 23.28 -0.92
N LEU A 357 -10.13 24.03 -0.06
CA LEU A 357 -10.65 24.36 1.28
C LEU A 357 -11.99 25.10 1.23
N LYS A 358 -12.21 25.94 0.21
CA LYS A 358 -13.44 26.73 0.05
C LYS A 358 -14.68 25.87 -0.19
N SER A 359 -14.53 24.68 -0.77
CA SER A 359 -15.64 23.77 -1.08
C SER A 359 -15.87 22.73 0.02
N ARG A 360 -15.03 22.71 1.06
CA ARG A 360 -15.07 21.70 2.12
C ARG A 360 -16.18 21.99 3.14
N LYS A 361 -16.96 20.97 3.49
CA LYS A 361 -18.08 21.06 4.43
C LYS A 361 -17.63 21.47 5.83
N TYR A 362 -16.58 20.83 6.36
CA TYR A 362 -15.98 21.18 7.65
C TYR A 362 -14.56 21.75 7.48
N ILE A 363 -14.42 23.04 7.79
CA ILE A 363 -13.15 23.77 7.78
C ILE A 363 -12.87 24.36 9.17
N GLY A 364 -11.61 24.46 9.54
CA GLY A 364 -11.14 25.09 10.77
C GLY A 364 -10.02 26.08 10.48
N PRO A 365 -9.67 26.95 11.43
CA PRO A 365 -8.67 28.01 11.23
C PRO A 365 -7.26 27.48 10.96
N THR A 366 -7.00 26.22 11.34
CA THR A 366 -5.73 25.52 11.17
C THR A 366 -5.76 24.49 10.04
N ALA A 367 -6.80 24.47 9.20
CA ALA A 367 -6.92 23.49 8.13
C ALA A 367 -5.75 23.63 7.12
N MET A 368 -5.05 22.53 6.87
CA MET A 368 -3.97 22.47 5.89
C MET A 368 -4.53 22.60 4.47
N ASP A 369 -3.81 23.36 3.64
CA ASP A 369 -4.08 23.47 2.20
C ASP A 369 -4.05 22.09 1.51
N CYS A 370 -4.87 21.96 0.46
CA CYS A 370 -4.99 20.72 -0.30
C CYS A 370 -3.64 20.29 -0.88
N GLU A 371 -2.92 21.19 -1.56
CA GLU A 371 -1.69 20.80 -2.25
C GLU A 371 -0.63 20.30 -1.28
N MET A 372 -0.50 20.98 -0.15
CA MET A 372 0.42 20.60 0.92
C MET A 372 0.02 19.27 1.56
N ALA A 373 -1.25 19.05 1.87
CA ALA A 373 -1.72 17.80 2.46
C ALA A 373 -1.44 16.59 1.53
N PHE A 374 -1.67 16.75 0.22
CA PHE A 374 -1.36 15.72 -0.78
C PHE A 374 0.14 15.48 -0.95
N LEU A 375 0.97 16.52 -0.84
CA LEU A 375 2.42 16.37 -0.86
C LEU A 375 2.94 15.63 0.36
N MET A 376 2.44 15.96 1.55
CA MET A 376 2.79 15.29 2.79
C MET A 376 2.38 13.81 2.76
N ALA A 377 1.16 13.51 2.32
CA ALA A 377 0.68 12.14 2.15
C ALA A 377 1.53 11.32 1.17
N ASN A 378 1.97 11.94 0.05
CA ASN A 378 2.92 11.32 -0.88
C ASN A 378 4.30 11.09 -0.24
N GLN A 379 4.84 12.06 0.50
CA GLN A 379 6.12 11.92 1.20
C GLN A 379 6.07 10.82 2.26
N GLY A 380 4.92 10.64 2.92
CA GLY A 380 4.63 9.54 3.83
C GLY A 380 4.40 8.19 3.13
N LEU A 381 4.42 8.15 1.79
CA LEU A 381 4.17 6.97 0.98
C LEU A 381 2.81 6.31 1.28
N ALA A 382 1.77 7.13 1.50
CA ALA A 382 0.40 6.66 1.68
C ALA A 382 -0.07 5.91 0.43
N GLN A 383 -0.58 4.68 0.62
CA GLN A 383 -1.08 3.83 -0.45
C GLN A 383 -2.01 2.74 0.12
N PRO A 384 -2.75 1.99 -0.72
CA PRO A 384 -3.61 0.91 -0.25
C PRO A 384 -2.85 -0.12 0.58
N GLY A 385 -3.46 -0.54 1.70
CA GLY A 385 -2.88 -1.50 2.64
C GLY A 385 -1.97 -0.91 3.72
N LYS A 386 -1.69 0.41 3.68
CA LYS A 386 -0.95 1.10 4.72
C LYS A 386 -1.84 1.83 5.71
N LEU A 387 -1.36 1.98 6.94
CA LEU A 387 -1.99 2.74 8.00
C LEU A 387 -1.24 4.06 8.28
N VAL A 388 -1.94 5.18 8.07
CA VAL A 388 -1.43 6.54 8.27
C VAL A 388 -2.06 7.15 9.52
N TYR A 389 -1.22 7.72 10.39
CA TYR A 389 -1.64 8.36 11.62
C TYR A 389 -1.33 9.87 11.64
N ASP A 390 -2.30 10.67 12.04
CA ASP A 390 -2.12 12.12 12.29
C ASP A 390 -2.41 12.44 13.76
N PRO A 391 -1.39 12.67 14.61
CA PRO A 391 -1.58 13.03 16.01
C PRO A 391 -2.13 14.45 16.24
N PHE A 392 -2.26 15.26 15.20
CA PHE A 392 -2.75 16.64 15.25
C PHE A 392 -3.80 16.85 14.15
N VAL A 393 -4.79 15.97 14.12
CA VAL A 393 -5.68 15.78 12.96
C VAL A 393 -6.46 17.04 12.57
N GLY A 394 -6.86 17.86 13.55
CA GLY A 394 -7.70 19.03 13.31
C GLY A 394 -8.92 18.67 12.46
N THR A 395 -9.14 19.41 11.37
CA THR A 395 -10.26 19.14 10.44
C THR A 395 -10.06 17.96 9.48
N GLY A 396 -8.93 17.26 9.57
CA GLY A 396 -8.66 16.04 8.81
C GLY A 396 -8.08 16.25 7.41
N SER A 397 -7.53 17.44 7.07
CA SER A 397 -6.95 17.70 5.74
C SER A 397 -5.95 16.63 5.29
N ILE A 398 -5.02 16.25 6.18
CA ILE A 398 -3.97 15.27 5.89
C ILE A 398 -4.56 13.87 5.73
N LEU A 399 -5.50 13.49 6.59
CA LEU A 399 -6.17 12.19 6.50
C LEU A 399 -7.04 12.07 5.24
N VAL A 400 -7.71 13.14 4.81
CA VAL A 400 -8.45 13.17 3.53
C VAL A 400 -7.49 12.89 2.36
N ALA A 401 -6.30 13.51 2.35
CA ALA A 401 -5.29 13.26 1.33
C ALA A 401 -4.74 11.81 1.38
N ALA A 402 -4.47 11.28 2.58
CA ALA A 402 -4.01 9.90 2.74
C ALA A 402 -5.08 8.88 2.30
N ALA A 403 -6.34 9.10 2.67
CA ALA A 403 -7.48 8.26 2.26
C ALA A 403 -7.73 8.34 0.75
N HIS A 404 -7.47 9.48 0.10
CA HIS A 404 -7.51 9.58 -1.36
C HIS A 404 -6.50 8.65 -2.03
N PHE A 405 -5.30 8.49 -1.44
CA PHE A 405 -4.32 7.50 -1.91
C PHE A 405 -4.69 6.05 -1.52
N GLY A 406 -5.81 5.85 -0.83
CA GLY A 406 -6.33 4.55 -0.44
C GLY A 406 -5.73 3.99 0.84
N ALA A 407 -4.95 4.78 1.58
CA ALA A 407 -4.45 4.37 2.89
C ALA A 407 -5.60 4.32 3.92
N MET A 408 -5.48 3.42 4.89
CA MET A 408 -6.29 3.47 6.10
C MET A 408 -5.79 4.63 6.96
N THR A 409 -6.68 5.36 7.59
CA THR A 409 -6.35 6.57 8.34
C THR A 409 -6.79 6.49 9.78
N MET A 410 -6.02 7.09 10.67
CA MET A 410 -6.34 7.25 12.08
C MET A 410 -5.87 8.64 12.52
N GLY A 411 -6.66 9.31 13.35
CA GLY A 411 -6.34 10.66 13.82
C GLY A 411 -6.43 10.79 15.33
N ALA A 412 -5.76 11.79 15.87
CA ALA A 412 -6.03 12.27 17.22
C ALA A 412 -5.98 13.80 17.30
N ASP A 413 -6.75 14.35 18.23
CA ASP A 413 -6.68 15.76 18.62
C ASP A 413 -6.91 15.89 20.12
N ILE A 414 -6.35 16.92 20.75
CA ILE A 414 -6.61 17.21 22.16
C ILE A 414 -7.94 17.96 22.34
N ASP A 415 -8.38 18.69 21.30
CA ASP A 415 -9.63 19.45 21.32
C ASP A 415 -10.83 18.54 21.04
N ILE A 416 -11.57 18.22 22.10
CA ILE A 416 -12.78 17.38 22.03
C ILE A 416 -13.83 17.93 21.05
N ARG A 417 -13.86 19.23 20.78
CA ARG A 417 -14.81 19.83 19.83
C ARG A 417 -14.52 19.38 18.41
N VAL A 418 -13.25 19.19 18.06
CA VAL A 418 -12.84 18.70 16.75
C VAL A 418 -13.20 17.21 16.59
N VAL A 419 -12.96 16.43 17.64
CA VAL A 419 -13.14 14.97 17.65
C VAL A 419 -14.62 14.56 17.68
N ARG A 420 -15.45 15.24 18.51
CA ARG A 420 -16.83 14.80 18.78
C ARG A 420 -17.82 15.33 17.73
N ASP A 421 -18.01 16.65 17.67
CA ASP A 421 -19.14 17.24 16.94
C ASP A 421 -18.73 18.24 15.86
N GLY A 422 -17.48 18.69 15.81
CA GLY A 422 -17.07 19.78 14.92
C GLY A 422 -17.92 21.05 15.14
N ARG A 423 -18.73 21.43 14.14
CA ARG A 423 -19.76 22.49 14.22
C ARG A 423 -21.19 21.94 14.21
N GLY A 424 -21.37 20.63 14.35
CA GLY A 424 -22.66 19.94 14.36
C GLY A 424 -22.59 18.54 13.75
N PRO A 425 -23.68 17.75 13.85
CA PRO A 425 -23.73 16.36 13.38
C PRO A 425 -23.40 16.21 11.89
N ASP A 426 -23.74 17.22 11.09
CA ASP A 426 -23.49 17.23 9.64
C ASP A 426 -22.22 17.98 9.25
N CYS A 427 -21.52 18.64 10.17
CA CYS A 427 -20.39 19.52 9.88
C CYS A 427 -19.21 19.24 10.83
N ASN A 428 -18.55 18.11 10.57
CA ASN A 428 -17.45 17.60 11.38
C ASN A 428 -16.41 16.88 10.50
N ILE A 429 -15.37 16.30 11.10
CA ILE A 429 -14.32 15.60 10.37
C ILE A 429 -14.87 14.48 9.48
N TRP A 430 -15.84 13.70 9.95
CA TRP A 430 -16.46 12.58 9.22
C TRP A 430 -17.18 13.06 7.97
N SER A 431 -17.88 14.19 8.08
CA SER A 431 -18.61 14.79 6.97
C SER A 431 -17.72 15.18 5.78
N ASN A 432 -16.42 15.41 6.00
CA ASN A 432 -15.45 15.62 4.92
C ASN A 432 -15.19 14.32 4.13
N PHE A 433 -15.09 13.18 4.80
CA PHE A 433 -14.90 11.88 4.14
C PHE A 433 -16.14 11.48 3.36
N GLU A 434 -17.33 11.70 3.95
CA GLU A 434 -18.61 11.48 3.28
C GLU A 434 -18.74 12.35 2.02
N GLN A 435 -18.45 13.66 2.12
CA GLN A 435 -18.50 14.59 0.99
C GLN A 435 -17.70 14.08 -0.22
N TYR A 436 -16.49 13.57 0.02
CA TYR A 436 -15.58 13.12 -1.02
C TYR A 436 -15.71 11.63 -1.36
N LYS A 437 -16.66 10.92 -0.73
CA LYS A 437 -16.88 9.47 -0.88
C LYS A 437 -15.61 8.66 -0.60
N LEU A 438 -14.87 9.08 0.43
CA LEU A 438 -13.65 8.42 0.89
C LEU A 438 -13.97 7.48 2.05
N PRO A 439 -13.15 6.43 2.25
CA PRO A 439 -13.24 5.61 3.46
C PRO A 439 -13.04 6.48 4.70
N GLU A 440 -13.91 6.32 5.68
CA GLU A 440 -13.80 7.01 6.97
C GLU A 440 -12.55 6.54 7.73
N PRO A 441 -11.95 7.42 8.57
CA PRO A 441 -10.88 7.03 9.46
C PRO A 441 -11.31 5.86 10.36
N LEU A 442 -10.39 4.93 10.63
CA LEU A 442 -10.62 3.83 11.57
C LEU A 442 -11.02 4.35 12.95
N CYS A 443 -10.43 5.47 13.35
CA CYS A 443 -10.75 6.15 14.59
C CYS A 443 -10.23 7.60 14.56
N VAL A 444 -10.93 8.48 15.25
CA VAL A 444 -10.45 9.80 15.65
C VAL A 444 -10.52 9.88 17.17
N LEU A 445 -9.36 9.97 17.83
CA LEU A 445 -9.26 9.93 19.28
C LEU A 445 -9.12 11.32 19.88
N ARG A 446 -9.73 11.53 21.06
CA ARG A 446 -9.26 12.59 21.94
C ARG A 446 -8.01 12.10 22.65
N ALA A 447 -6.84 12.56 22.23
CA ALA A 447 -5.57 12.12 22.79
C ALA A 447 -4.62 13.30 23.00
N ASP A 448 -3.63 13.08 23.85
CA ASP A 448 -2.56 14.03 24.12
C ASP A 448 -1.23 13.37 23.77
N ASN A 449 -0.43 14.01 22.92
CA ASN A 449 0.88 13.46 22.58
C ASN A 449 1.86 13.46 23.76
N ASN A 450 1.66 14.34 24.73
CA ASN A 450 2.48 14.39 25.94
C ASN A 450 2.23 13.17 26.86
N LEU A 451 1.00 12.63 26.81
CA LEU A 451 0.57 11.46 27.56
C LEU A 451 -0.27 10.54 26.66
N PRO A 452 0.37 9.84 25.71
CA PRO A 452 -0.34 9.15 24.66
C PRO A 452 -1.08 7.92 25.22
N PRO A 453 -2.31 7.63 24.78
CA PRO A 453 -3.19 6.61 25.38
C PRO A 453 -2.85 5.18 24.94
N TRP A 454 -1.61 4.93 24.53
CA TRP A 454 -1.19 3.64 23.98
C TRP A 454 -0.85 2.64 25.09
N ARG A 455 -1.14 1.36 24.83
CA ARG A 455 -0.76 0.29 25.75
C ARG A 455 0.77 0.13 25.79
N PRO A 456 1.38 -0.22 26.94
CA PRO A 456 2.83 -0.41 27.06
C PRO A 456 3.45 -1.35 26.01
N GLY A 457 2.78 -2.47 25.69
CA GLY A 457 3.28 -3.42 24.68
C GLY A 457 3.05 -3.02 23.22
N LEU A 458 2.42 -1.88 22.95
CA LEU A 458 2.05 -1.46 21.61
C LEU A 458 3.22 -0.70 20.94
N LYS A 459 3.78 -1.27 19.87
CA LYS A 459 4.91 -0.74 19.09
C LYS A 459 4.70 -1.06 17.59
N GLU A 460 5.27 -0.23 16.72
CA GLU A 460 5.40 -0.49 15.27
C GLU A 460 4.10 -0.83 14.52
N ILE A 461 3.11 0.06 14.62
CA ILE A 461 1.77 -0.10 14.03
C ILE A 461 1.57 0.72 12.77
N PHE A 462 2.13 1.93 12.73
CA PHE A 462 1.86 2.88 11.67
C PHE A 462 2.92 2.78 10.57
N ASP A 463 2.48 2.78 9.33
CA ASP A 463 3.38 2.86 8.17
C ASP A 463 3.89 4.29 7.95
N ALA A 464 3.08 5.29 8.32
CA ALA A 464 3.45 6.69 8.26
C ALA A 464 2.75 7.49 9.37
N ILE A 465 3.47 8.49 9.88
CA ILE A 465 2.93 9.53 10.75
C ILE A 465 3.09 10.85 10.01
N ILE A 466 1.98 11.55 9.79
CA ILE A 466 1.93 12.74 8.95
C ILE A 466 1.12 13.81 9.68
N CYS A 467 1.71 14.96 9.97
CA CYS A 467 1.03 15.98 10.78
C CYS A 467 1.59 17.41 10.62
N ASP A 468 0.80 18.41 11.04
CA ASP A 468 1.24 19.80 11.20
C ASP A 468 1.13 20.23 12.67
N PRO A 469 2.16 19.96 13.51
CA PRO A 469 2.12 20.32 14.92
C PRO A 469 1.84 21.81 15.20
N PRO A 470 1.29 22.13 16.39
CA PRO A 470 0.99 23.51 16.75
C PRO A 470 2.25 24.29 17.15
N TYR A 471 2.72 25.19 16.29
CA TYR A 471 3.93 26.01 16.53
C TYR A 471 3.69 27.37 17.20
N GLY A 472 2.46 27.67 17.65
CA GLY A 472 2.17 28.92 18.36
C GLY A 472 1.83 30.15 17.50
N VAL A 473 1.86 30.05 16.16
CA VAL A 473 1.53 31.18 15.26
C VAL A 473 0.03 31.29 15.00
N ARG A 474 -0.62 30.22 14.55
CA ARG A 474 -2.07 30.17 14.26
C ARG A 474 -2.89 29.59 15.41
N ALA A 475 -2.28 28.68 16.17
CA ALA A 475 -2.84 28.07 17.35
C ALA A 475 -1.70 27.75 18.32
N GLY A 476 -1.90 28.05 19.60
CA GLY A 476 -0.95 27.71 20.67
C GLY A 476 -0.98 26.21 20.96
N GLY A 477 0.20 25.61 21.15
CA GLY A 477 0.30 24.22 21.59
C GLY A 477 -0.41 24.02 22.94
N ARG A 478 -1.11 22.89 23.07
CA ARG A 478 -1.83 22.50 24.29
C ARG A 478 -1.50 21.07 24.68
N LYS A 479 -1.28 20.85 25.97
CA LYS A 479 -1.17 19.54 26.62
C LYS A 479 -2.11 19.46 27.81
N SER A 480 -2.41 18.27 28.29
CA SER A 480 -3.23 18.04 29.48
C SER A 480 -2.48 18.52 30.71
N GLY A 481 -3.14 19.34 31.52
CA GLY A 481 -2.56 19.96 32.70
C GLY A 481 -3.30 21.23 33.11
N GLY A 482 -3.42 21.47 34.40
CA GLY A 482 -3.96 22.72 34.93
C GLY A 482 -2.86 23.76 35.15
N ARG A 483 -3.11 25.05 34.87
CA ARG A 483 -2.15 26.13 35.21
C ARG A 483 -1.73 26.13 36.69
N LYS A 484 -2.66 25.76 37.59
CA LYS A 484 -2.38 25.65 39.03
C LYS A 484 -1.65 24.36 39.39
N LEU A 485 -1.93 23.27 38.66
CA LEU A 485 -1.25 21.97 38.82
C LEU A 485 0.23 22.07 38.40
N LEU A 486 0.51 22.64 37.24
CA LEU A 486 1.87 22.82 36.73
C LEU A 486 2.70 23.84 37.52
N LYS A 487 2.04 24.74 38.27
CA LYS A 487 2.69 25.65 39.22
C LYS A 487 2.86 25.02 40.62
N GLY A 488 2.49 23.75 40.82
CA GLY A 488 2.55 23.09 42.12
C GLY A 488 1.58 23.64 43.17
N ILE A 489 0.61 24.46 42.77
CA ILE A 489 -0.34 25.11 43.69
C ILE A 489 -1.44 24.13 44.15
N ILE A 490 -1.74 23.10 43.35
CA ILE A 490 -2.77 22.10 43.64
C ILE A 490 -2.19 20.69 43.39
N PRO A 491 -2.42 19.71 44.28
CA PRO A 491 -1.96 18.33 44.10
C PRO A 491 -2.63 17.63 42.89
N PRO A 492 -2.07 16.51 42.39
CA PRO A 492 -2.69 15.67 41.37
C PRO A 492 -4.12 15.29 41.74
N TYR A 493 -5.08 15.68 40.91
CA TYR A 493 -6.49 15.34 41.08
C TYR A 493 -6.77 13.99 40.41
N ILE A 494 -7.12 12.99 41.22
CA ILE A 494 -7.65 11.73 40.72
C ILE A 494 -9.13 11.96 40.39
N VAL A 495 -9.49 11.76 39.12
CA VAL A 495 -10.87 11.89 38.65
C VAL A 495 -11.71 10.78 39.31
N PRO A 496 -12.78 11.12 40.05
CA PRO A 496 -13.70 10.14 40.62
C PRO A 496 -14.28 9.23 39.54
N ASP A 497 -14.51 7.95 39.87
CA ASP A 497 -14.95 6.94 38.89
C ASP A 497 -16.28 7.31 38.22
N ASP A 498 -17.21 7.94 38.96
CA ASP A 498 -18.49 8.43 38.45
C ASP A 498 -18.36 9.55 37.41
N LYS A 499 -17.21 10.25 37.39
CA LYS A 499 -16.94 11.35 36.45
C LYS A 499 -16.01 10.95 35.32
N ARG A 500 -15.45 9.74 35.37
CA ARG A 500 -14.35 9.30 34.50
C ARG A 500 -14.73 9.25 33.02
N GLU A 501 -15.95 8.85 32.70
CA GLU A 501 -16.41 8.66 31.31
C GLU A 501 -16.51 9.98 30.53
N ASN A 502 -16.90 11.07 31.17
CA ASN A 502 -17.17 12.37 30.53
C ASN A 502 -16.18 13.47 30.97
N HIS A 503 -15.14 13.12 31.72
CA HIS A 503 -14.17 14.10 32.19
C HIS A 503 -13.28 14.58 31.06
N ILE A 504 -13.26 15.89 30.85
CA ILE A 504 -12.34 16.55 29.92
C ILE A 504 -11.24 17.22 30.77
N PRO A 505 -9.99 16.73 30.73
CA PRO A 505 -8.88 17.33 31.45
C PRO A 505 -8.66 18.79 31.04
N SER A 506 -8.34 19.64 32.02
CA SER A 506 -7.90 21.00 31.73
C SER A 506 -6.61 20.98 30.91
N THR A 507 -6.41 21.96 30.03
CA THR A 507 -5.21 22.07 29.19
C THR A 507 -4.27 23.20 29.63
N ALA A 508 -2.98 22.98 29.45
CA ALA A 508 -1.91 23.93 29.67
C ALA A 508 -1.15 24.26 28.37
N PRO A 509 -0.36 25.34 28.32
CA PRO A 509 0.53 25.60 27.20
C PRO A 509 1.50 24.43 26.96
N TYR A 510 1.84 24.22 25.69
CA TYR A 510 2.77 23.18 25.24
C TYR A 510 3.82 23.86 24.35
N SER A 511 5.08 23.82 24.78
CA SER A 511 6.15 24.48 24.04
C SER A 511 6.45 23.72 22.75
N LEU A 512 7.00 24.42 21.76
CA LEU A 512 7.38 23.79 20.49
C LEU A 512 8.39 22.65 20.70
N ALA A 513 9.42 22.90 21.50
CA ALA A 513 10.50 21.94 21.76
C ALA A 513 9.97 20.66 22.42
N GLU A 514 9.10 20.79 23.43
CA GLU A 514 8.46 19.65 24.10
C GLU A 514 7.54 18.90 23.13
N CYS A 515 6.74 19.62 22.33
CA CYS A 515 5.82 19.04 21.36
C CYS A 515 6.51 18.20 20.29
N VAL A 516 7.63 18.70 19.76
CA VAL A 516 8.40 17.99 18.74
C VAL A 516 9.18 16.82 19.36
N HIS A 517 9.69 16.95 20.59
CA HIS A 517 10.30 15.85 21.32
C HIS A 517 9.32 14.68 21.52
N ASP A 518 8.14 14.97 22.07
CA ASP A 518 7.12 13.94 22.31
C ASP A 518 6.61 13.32 21.00
N LEU A 519 6.51 14.11 19.92
CA LEU A 519 6.21 13.61 18.57
C LEU A 519 7.27 12.61 18.07
N LEU A 520 8.55 12.94 18.23
CA LEU A 520 9.65 12.06 17.82
C LEU A 520 9.66 10.76 18.63
N LEU A 521 9.41 10.84 19.94
CA LEU A 521 9.36 9.67 20.81
C LEU A 521 8.16 8.76 20.46
N LEU A 522 6.98 9.35 20.27
CA LEU A 522 5.79 8.67 19.78
C LEU A 522 6.05 7.98 18.44
N ALA A 523 6.66 8.70 17.50
CA ALA A 523 6.97 8.17 16.18
C ALA A 523 8.00 7.06 16.24
N ALA A 524 9.05 7.19 17.06
CA ALA A 524 10.07 6.16 17.22
C ALA A 524 9.45 4.85 17.71
N ARG A 525 8.52 4.94 18.66
CA ARG A 525 7.80 3.79 19.21
C ARG A 525 6.79 3.17 18.23
N MET A 526 6.00 4.01 17.56
CA MET A 526 4.79 3.57 16.84
C MET A 526 5.00 3.35 15.34
N LEU A 527 6.01 3.94 14.70
CA LEU A 527 6.30 3.68 13.29
C LEU A 527 6.95 2.32 13.10
N VAL A 528 6.61 1.62 12.02
CA VAL A 528 7.37 0.45 11.54
C VAL A 528 8.76 0.86 11.05
N ILE A 529 9.74 -0.04 11.10
CA ILE A 529 11.04 0.18 10.45
C ILE A 529 10.83 0.43 8.94
N GLY A 530 11.47 1.48 8.41
CA GLY A 530 11.25 1.96 7.04
C GLY A 530 10.02 2.86 6.86
N GLY A 531 9.17 2.97 7.89
CA GLY A 531 8.06 3.93 7.95
C GLY A 531 8.56 5.38 8.03
N ARG A 532 7.69 6.33 7.67
CA ARG A 532 8.07 7.75 7.54
C ARG A 532 7.31 8.66 8.50
N LEU A 533 8.05 9.55 9.14
CA LEU A 533 7.54 10.70 9.86
C LEU A 533 7.63 11.93 8.95
N VAL A 534 6.50 12.59 8.68
CA VAL A 534 6.42 13.77 7.82
C VAL A 534 5.71 14.89 8.58
N PHE A 535 6.43 15.97 8.87
CA PHE A 535 5.89 17.06 9.65
C PHE A 535 6.51 18.41 9.27
N PHE A 536 5.78 19.48 9.51
CA PHE A 536 6.34 20.82 9.36
C PHE A 536 7.12 21.21 10.62
N TYR A 537 8.14 22.05 10.45
CA TYR A 537 8.91 22.62 11.54
C TYR A 537 9.09 24.13 11.29
N PRO A 538 8.77 25.00 12.24
CA PRO A 538 8.85 26.45 12.06
C PRO A 538 10.32 26.91 12.08
N VAL A 539 10.67 27.88 11.25
CA VAL A 539 12.02 28.46 11.17
C VAL A 539 11.91 29.98 11.06
N LEU A 540 12.79 30.69 11.78
CA LEU A 540 12.99 32.13 11.64
C LEU A 540 14.03 32.37 10.54
N ARG A 541 13.76 33.30 9.63
CA ARG A 541 14.62 33.52 8.44
C ARG A 541 15.86 34.39 8.70
N GLU A 542 15.93 35.03 9.86
CA GLU A 542 17.12 35.76 10.31
C GLU A 542 18.26 34.82 10.73
N ASP A 543 17.93 33.54 10.96
CA ASP A 543 18.88 32.44 11.03
C ASP A 543 19.17 31.94 9.60
N ASP A 544 20.44 32.00 9.17
CA ASP A 544 20.86 31.46 7.87
C ASP A 544 20.34 30.01 7.69
N VAL A 545 19.50 29.81 6.66
CA VAL A 545 18.78 28.55 6.35
C VAL A 545 19.74 27.41 5.93
N ALA A 546 21.04 27.69 5.86
CA ALA A 546 22.07 26.76 5.37
C ALA A 546 22.57 25.74 6.39
N ASP A 547 22.27 25.88 7.69
CA ASP A 547 22.70 24.93 8.71
C ASP A 547 21.65 23.82 8.97
N VAL A 548 21.84 22.68 8.30
CA VAL A 548 21.09 21.43 8.56
C VAL A 548 21.23 20.97 10.03
N ALA A 549 22.24 21.46 10.75
CA ALA A 549 22.49 21.21 12.17
C ALA A 549 21.43 21.76 13.14
N LYS A 550 20.39 22.47 12.66
CA LYS A 550 19.33 23.06 13.51
C LYS A 550 18.02 22.24 13.55
N PHE A 551 17.90 21.14 12.80
CA PHE A 551 16.67 20.34 12.82
C PHE A 551 16.63 19.33 13.98
N PRO A 552 15.43 18.94 14.44
CA PRO A 552 15.29 17.92 15.47
C PRO A 552 15.92 16.60 15.04
N GLU A 553 16.80 16.05 15.87
CA GLU A 553 17.43 14.74 15.65
C GLU A 553 16.87 13.70 16.62
N HIS A 554 16.90 12.43 16.21
CA HIS A 554 16.52 11.32 17.07
C HIS A 554 17.24 10.04 16.61
N PRO A 555 17.79 9.21 17.52
CA PRO A 555 18.63 8.04 17.15
C PRO A 555 17.94 7.03 16.23
N CYS A 556 16.62 6.89 16.33
CA CYS A 556 15.85 5.97 15.48
C CYS A 556 15.60 6.47 14.05
N PHE A 557 15.92 7.73 13.74
CA PHE A 557 15.49 8.39 12.51
C PHE A 557 16.67 8.90 11.67
N LYS A 558 16.47 8.89 10.36
CA LYS A 558 17.34 9.57 9.39
C LYS A 558 16.53 10.58 8.60
N LEU A 559 17.01 11.82 8.51
CA LEU A 559 16.41 12.84 7.64
C LEU A 559 16.61 12.46 6.16
N VAL A 560 15.52 12.45 5.39
CA VAL A 560 15.52 12.09 3.96
C VAL A 560 15.32 13.33 3.08
N SER A 561 14.50 14.28 3.54
CA SER A 561 14.19 15.49 2.79
C SER A 561 13.82 16.62 3.73
N SER A 562 14.22 17.84 3.36
CA SER A 562 13.82 19.11 3.99
C SER A 562 13.42 20.09 2.88
N CYS A 563 12.21 20.65 2.96
CA CYS A 563 11.72 21.61 1.96
C CYS A 563 11.17 22.86 2.65
N GLU A 564 11.81 24.02 2.46
CA GLU A 564 11.33 25.29 3.01
C GLU A 564 10.09 25.80 2.27
N GLN A 565 9.07 26.20 3.02
CA GLN A 565 7.95 27.00 2.57
C GLN A 565 8.00 28.37 3.25
N ILE A 566 8.30 29.39 2.45
CA ILE A 566 8.36 30.79 2.89
C ILE A 566 6.92 31.30 3.10
N LEU A 567 6.63 31.77 4.32
CA LEU A 567 5.32 32.31 4.68
C LEU A 567 5.35 33.84 4.81
N SER A 568 6.47 34.40 5.30
CA SER A 568 6.74 35.83 5.35
C SER A 568 8.24 36.12 5.24
N LEU A 569 8.64 37.40 5.27
CA LEU A 569 10.06 37.80 5.26
C LEU A 569 10.85 37.27 6.46
N ARG A 570 10.20 37.09 7.62
CA ARG A 570 10.83 36.69 8.89
C ARG A 570 10.54 35.24 9.29
N TYR A 571 9.55 34.61 8.66
CA TYR A 571 9.02 33.32 9.07
C TYR A 571 8.86 32.37 7.88
N SER A 572 9.38 31.17 8.05
CA SER A 572 9.14 30.04 7.16
C SER A 572 8.80 28.80 7.97
N ARG A 573 8.32 27.78 7.27
CA ARG A 573 8.22 26.43 7.82
C ARG A 573 8.90 25.47 6.89
N VAL A 574 9.63 24.51 7.43
CA VAL A 574 10.33 23.47 6.69
C VAL A 574 9.54 22.18 6.81
N LEU A 575 9.18 21.59 5.68
CA LEU A 575 8.62 20.25 5.64
C LEU A 575 9.75 19.23 5.78
N LEU A 576 9.80 18.54 6.91
CA LEU A 576 10.79 17.50 7.21
C LEU A 576 10.18 16.12 6.95
N THR A 577 10.91 15.29 6.22
CA THR A 577 10.61 13.86 6.05
C THR A 577 11.75 13.04 6.63
N MET A 578 11.43 12.24 7.66
CA MET A 578 12.37 11.34 8.32
C MET A 578 11.92 9.90 8.12
N VAL A 579 12.87 8.98 7.97
CA VAL A 579 12.61 7.54 7.88
C VAL A 579 13.12 6.83 9.13
N LYS A 580 12.32 5.92 9.70
CA LYS A 580 12.73 5.11 10.84
C LYS A 580 13.74 4.06 10.37
N VAL A 581 14.96 4.12 10.91
CA VAL A 581 16.08 3.23 10.58
C VAL A 581 16.53 2.37 11.76
N GLY A 582 16.21 2.78 12.99
CA GLY A 582 16.60 2.09 14.23
C GLY A 582 15.40 1.63 15.05
N PRO A 583 15.55 0.55 15.85
CA PRO A 583 14.51 0.05 16.73
C PRO A 583 14.30 0.96 17.95
N TYR A 584 13.08 0.96 18.49
CA TYR A 584 12.77 1.60 19.77
C TYR A 584 13.15 0.68 20.93
N THR A 585 14.26 0.99 21.60
CA THR A 585 14.84 0.22 22.70
C THR A 585 14.50 0.85 24.05
N ASP A 586 14.67 0.08 25.12
CA ASP A 586 14.45 0.57 26.50
C ASP A 586 15.39 1.74 26.84
N GLU A 587 16.57 1.78 26.21
CA GLU A 587 17.50 2.91 26.34
C GLU A 587 16.95 4.19 25.69
N VAL A 588 16.34 4.07 24.50
CA VAL A 588 15.70 5.20 23.83
C VAL A 588 14.48 5.69 24.64
N GLU A 589 13.72 4.77 25.25
CA GLU A 589 12.62 5.10 26.15
C GLU A 589 13.13 5.87 27.37
N ARG A 590 14.18 5.38 28.04
CA ARG A 590 14.80 6.04 29.21
C ARG A 590 15.32 7.45 28.90
N ILE A 591 16.09 7.62 27.82
CA ILE A 591 16.59 8.94 27.40
C ILE A 591 15.42 9.88 27.08
N GLY A 592 14.37 9.35 26.44
CA GLY A 592 13.14 10.09 26.15
C GLY A 592 12.43 10.57 27.41
N GLU A 593 12.32 9.72 28.43
CA GLU A 593 11.70 10.01 29.72
C GLU A 593 12.51 11.04 30.53
N GLU A 594 13.84 10.91 30.58
CA GLU A 594 14.73 11.88 31.23
C GLU A 594 14.55 13.29 30.64
N ARG A 595 14.52 13.38 29.30
CA ARG A 595 14.28 14.64 28.58
C ARG A 595 12.88 15.19 28.81
N HIS A 596 11.87 14.33 28.86
CA HIS A 596 10.49 14.72 29.16
C HIS A 596 10.36 15.27 30.59
N GLN A 597 11.07 14.68 31.55
CA GLN A 597 11.15 15.18 32.92
C GLN A 597 11.83 16.56 33.00
N GLU A 598 12.91 16.77 32.23
CA GLU A 598 13.57 18.07 32.10
C GLU A 598 12.61 19.16 31.61
N PHE A 599 11.77 18.86 30.62
CA PHE A 599 10.74 19.80 30.13
C PHE A 599 9.70 20.13 31.19
N ARG A 600 9.30 19.15 32.00
CA ARG A 600 8.33 19.35 33.09
C ARG A 600 8.89 20.24 34.18
N GLU A 601 10.14 20.03 34.59
CA GLU A 601 10.80 20.80 35.65
C GLU A 601 11.10 22.24 35.21
N ASN A 602 11.48 22.43 33.94
CA ASN A 602 11.85 23.73 33.38
C ASN A 602 10.74 24.37 32.53
N HIS A 603 9.48 24.00 32.74
CA HIS A 603 8.36 24.38 31.86
C HIS A 603 8.26 25.89 31.60
N GLN A 604 8.49 26.73 32.61
CA GLN A 604 8.41 28.19 32.45
C GLN A 604 9.51 28.73 31.52
N LYS A 605 10.75 28.26 31.69
CA LYS A 605 11.90 28.64 30.85
C LYS A 605 11.66 28.29 29.39
N TRP A 606 11.23 27.06 29.11
CA TRP A 606 10.95 26.60 27.74
C TRP A 606 9.77 27.32 27.09
N MET A 607 8.82 27.84 27.88
CA MET A 607 7.73 28.65 27.37
C MET A 607 8.18 30.07 26.96
N GLU A 608 9.21 30.62 27.62
CA GLU A 608 9.81 31.91 27.26
C GLU A 608 10.70 31.77 26.01
N GLU A 609 11.56 30.75 25.99
CA GLU A 609 12.47 30.47 24.86
C GLU A 609 11.74 29.99 23.60
N GLY A 610 10.59 29.32 23.74
CA GLY A 610 9.81 28.75 22.64
C GLY A 610 8.73 29.66 22.04
N ASN A 611 8.64 30.93 22.44
CA ASN A 611 7.56 31.83 22.00
C ASN A 611 7.82 32.42 20.59
N LEU A 612 7.56 31.60 19.58
CA LEU A 612 7.68 32.00 18.18
C LEU A 612 6.75 33.16 17.82
N HIS A 613 5.60 33.28 18.50
CA HIS A 613 4.63 34.35 18.25
C HIS A 613 5.22 35.74 18.54
N SER A 614 5.95 35.91 19.65
CA SER A 614 6.63 37.18 19.94
C SER A 614 7.72 37.49 18.90
N ALA A 615 8.49 36.51 18.46
CA ALA A 615 9.53 36.70 17.45
C ALA A 615 8.95 37.11 16.07
N VAL A 616 7.83 36.50 15.66
CA VAL A 616 7.19 36.78 14.35
C VAL A 616 6.54 38.18 14.31
N PHE A 617 5.95 38.63 15.42
CA PHE A 617 5.15 39.86 15.48
C PHE A 617 5.84 41.07 16.15
N SER A 618 7.10 40.94 16.60
CA SER A 618 7.86 42.09 17.12
C SER A 618 8.13 43.13 16.01
N PRO A 619 8.09 44.44 16.28
CA PRO A 619 8.52 45.46 15.32
C PRO A 619 9.99 45.24 14.95
N ALA A 620 10.36 45.38 13.67
CA ALA A 620 11.76 45.37 13.29
C ALA A 620 12.44 46.61 13.90
N GLU A 621 13.44 46.44 14.74
CA GLU A 621 14.27 47.57 15.18
C GLU A 621 14.99 48.14 13.95
N HIS A 622 14.68 49.39 13.65
CA HIS A 622 15.30 50.14 12.57
C HIS A 622 16.70 50.57 13.01
N ASP A 623 17.69 49.69 12.85
CA ASP A 623 19.09 50.10 12.92
C ASP A 623 19.79 49.88 11.58
N GLY A 624 20.22 50.99 10.98
CA GLY A 624 21.14 51.05 9.85
C GLY A 624 20.53 50.71 8.47
N LYS A 625 20.21 51.72 7.67
CA LYS A 625 19.93 51.56 6.23
C LYS A 625 21.11 50.86 5.50
N PRO A 626 20.84 49.89 4.62
CA PRO A 626 21.49 49.81 3.33
C PRO A 626 20.51 50.28 2.24
N LYS A 627 21.02 51.01 1.24
CA LYS A 627 20.26 51.45 0.06
C LYS A 627 19.66 50.22 -0.64
N PHE A 628 18.34 50.05 -0.56
CA PHE A 628 17.62 49.16 -1.46
C PHE A 628 17.52 49.81 -2.83
N ASP A 629 18.21 49.21 -3.79
CA ASP A 629 18.04 49.50 -5.21
C ASP A 629 16.63 49.11 -5.64
N LYS A 630 15.99 49.94 -6.45
CA LYS A 630 14.52 49.96 -6.63
C LYS A 630 13.99 48.90 -7.61
N ASP A 631 14.85 48.04 -8.14
CA ASP A 631 14.52 47.11 -9.21
C ASP A 631 14.73 45.64 -8.82
N SER A 632 13.80 45.11 -8.03
CA SER A 632 13.38 43.69 -8.09
C SER A 632 12.30 43.43 -7.05
N LYS A 633 11.06 43.86 -7.35
CA LYS A 633 9.90 43.27 -6.69
C LYS A 633 9.59 41.94 -7.39
N PRO A 634 9.86 40.77 -6.80
CA PRO A 634 9.23 39.55 -7.30
C PRO A 634 7.72 39.72 -7.16
N LYS A 635 7.00 39.76 -8.28
CA LYS A 635 5.53 39.82 -8.32
C LYS A 635 4.96 38.51 -7.77
N TYR A 636 4.76 38.46 -6.45
CA TYR A 636 4.00 37.40 -5.80
C TYR A 636 2.52 37.56 -6.15
N ARG A 637 1.98 36.67 -6.99
CA ARG A 637 0.54 36.49 -7.21
C ARG A 637 0.04 35.36 -6.30
N GLY A 638 0.05 35.58 -4.99
CA GLY A 638 -0.74 34.78 -4.06
C GLY A 638 -2.11 35.42 -3.88
N LYS A 639 -3.16 34.82 -4.43
CA LYS A 639 -4.53 35.15 -4.06
C LYS A 639 -4.78 34.60 -2.65
N TYR A 640 -4.61 35.44 -1.63
CA TYR A 640 -5.06 35.16 -0.26
C TYR A 640 -5.83 36.36 0.28
N VAL A 641 -7.15 36.29 0.13
CA VAL A 641 -8.15 36.60 1.15
C VAL A 641 -9.14 35.44 1.15
#